data_AF-A0A9P5S624-F1
#
_entry.id   AF-A0A9P5S624-F1
#
_cell.length_a   1.000
_cell.length_b   1.000
_cell.length_c   1.000
_cell.angle_alpha   90.00
_cell.angle_beta   90.00
_cell.angle_gamma   90.00
#
_symmetry.space_group_name_H-M   'P 1'
#
loop_
_entity.id
_entity.type
_entity.pdbx_description
1 polymer ?
#
loop_
_entity_poly.entity_id
_entity_poly.type
_entity_poly.pdbx_seq_one_letter_code
_entity_poly.pdbx_strand_id
1 'polypeptide(L)'
;MSSSASHILHRGRSVFSKLNKKYRLPASATLATAASCPYSPVPCSHTTDAYLSTESCPSGQAHSRSNSTSNNNDSSHNNNNPQDLCKAQQLFDLAQQLLFGRHGHAKDESAAVEYYRLATQLGHLEAQGVLAFCFEFGLGLQANYVEAERLYILAAEKGDGLSLSRLAFLRKYGRPSVKIDRIESEYWQQKINQQGPSALAWLMEAAAVDNHDCCQFALGVCYHDGVGVEKNATEAFHWYRKSAEQGNARGQGILGYCYGEGFGVERDRKQAMYWYRIAAEKGESVALYNIGYCYEDGLGVEKNPYEAVKWYRLSAELGNAFAQNSLGYCYEDGIGIEQNLELAASWYTKSAEQGYPWAECNLGYCNQNGIGLPKDNAKGAFWYRKAALQGHARAQHNLGFCYQNGIGVPKDQVEAVKWYMKSAERGNIFAFHSLGYCYQNGIGVQQNLDEAVYWYYLSAEENHAPAQLSLGYCFRNGVGVPKEPKEAVKWFYRSAIQGNALAQNSLGFCYEEGLGVEKNREKAVFWYEKSAAQNNPWAQCNLGFCYANEIGVAQNYELAVKYYSLAAAQNHARAQDKLGVCLQLGQGIAQDVKMAVRYFRLAAEQGHLAGQYHLANALEKGLGCEVQLEEASMWFERAAANGCRTSHERLQRLLARSCLENGLETSDSGLFLGAIGHCAPAA
;
A
#
# COMPACT_ATOMS: atom_id res chain seq x y z
N MET A 1 -2.05 13.09 12.14
CA MET A 1 -2.04 11.77 11.47
C MET A 1 -0.80 10.92 11.79
N SER A 2 0.37 11.49 12.08
CA SER A 2 1.55 10.70 12.50
C SER A 2 1.34 9.85 13.77
N SER A 3 0.54 10.34 14.72
CA SER A 3 0.25 9.66 15.99
C SER A 3 -0.49 8.32 15.85
N SER A 4 -1.38 8.16 14.86
CA SER A 4 -2.19 6.94 14.74
C SER A 4 -1.36 5.73 14.28
N ALA A 5 -0.48 5.89 13.27
CA ALA A 5 0.32 4.78 12.75
C ALA A 5 1.37 4.29 13.77
N SER A 6 2.04 5.22 14.49
CA SER A 6 2.93 4.87 15.60
C SER A 6 2.17 4.11 16.71
N HIS A 7 0.96 4.57 17.06
CA HIS A 7 0.10 3.89 18.02
C HIS A 7 -0.37 2.50 17.53
N ILE A 8 -0.68 2.32 16.25
CA ILE A 8 -1.01 1.01 15.64
C ILE A 8 0.16 0.04 15.80
N LEU A 9 1.38 0.44 15.40
CA LEU A 9 2.58 -0.41 15.53
C LEU A 9 2.89 -0.75 16.99
N HIS A 10 2.84 0.24 17.90
CA HIS A 10 3.11 0.02 19.33
C HIS A 10 2.05 -0.88 19.99
N ARG A 11 0.76 -0.63 19.70
CA ARG A 11 -0.36 -1.48 20.16
C ARG A 11 -0.23 -2.89 19.59
N GLY A 12 0.11 -3.02 18.31
CA GLY A 12 0.40 -4.29 17.64
C GLY A 12 1.48 -5.08 18.37
N ARG A 13 2.64 -4.48 18.66
CA ARG A 13 3.72 -5.14 19.41
C ARG A 13 3.29 -5.54 20.82
N SER A 14 2.52 -4.71 21.51
CA SER A 14 1.98 -5.04 22.84
C SER A 14 1.00 -6.24 22.79
N VAL A 15 0.08 -6.28 21.82
CA VAL A 15 -0.89 -7.36 21.69
C VAL A 15 -0.25 -8.64 21.14
N PHE A 16 0.66 -8.54 20.16
CA PHE A 16 1.43 -9.69 19.69
C PHE A 16 2.33 -10.27 20.80
N SER A 17 2.94 -9.45 21.66
CA SER A 17 3.66 -9.94 22.84
C SER A 17 2.73 -10.71 23.79
N LYS A 18 1.49 -10.25 23.99
CA LYS A 18 0.48 -10.97 24.78
C LYS A 18 0.02 -12.27 24.12
N LEU A 19 -0.16 -12.30 22.79
CA LEU A 19 -0.48 -13.51 22.04
C LEU A 19 0.66 -14.54 22.12
N ASN A 20 1.90 -14.10 21.88
CA ASN A 20 3.08 -14.96 21.93
C ASN A 20 3.27 -15.54 23.35
N LYS A 21 3.09 -14.74 24.41
CA LYS A 21 3.06 -15.20 25.81
C LYS A 21 1.86 -16.11 26.16
N LYS A 22 0.71 -15.97 25.49
CA LYS A 22 -0.47 -16.81 25.72
C LYS A 22 -0.29 -18.22 25.15
N TYR A 23 0.36 -18.34 24.00
CA TYR A 23 0.45 -19.60 23.26
C TYR A 23 1.82 -20.30 23.38
N ARG A 24 2.93 -19.59 23.59
CA ARG A 24 4.21 -20.22 23.95
C ARG A 24 4.24 -20.51 25.45
N LEU A 25 3.95 -21.76 25.81
CA LEU A 25 4.35 -22.33 27.10
C LEU A 25 5.88 -22.21 27.27
N PRO A 26 6.38 -22.03 28.51
CA PRO A 26 7.82 -22.09 28.77
C PRO A 26 8.35 -23.49 28.46
N ALA A 27 9.58 -23.57 27.94
CA ALA A 27 10.22 -24.82 27.56
C ALA A 27 10.75 -25.58 28.80
N SER A 28 9.86 -26.21 29.56
CA SER A 28 10.23 -27.09 30.68
C SER A 28 9.17 -28.17 30.99
N ALA A 29 9.64 -29.28 31.56
CA ALA A 29 8.87 -30.40 32.12
C ALA A 29 8.14 -31.36 31.16
N THR A 30 8.89 -32.31 30.59
CA THR A 30 8.57 -33.75 30.76
C THR A 30 9.89 -34.54 30.83
N LEU A 31 9.90 -35.73 31.45
CA LEU A 31 11.08 -36.29 32.14
C LEU A 31 11.50 -37.70 31.68
N ALA A 32 12.82 -37.89 31.58
CA ALA A 32 13.59 -39.14 31.75
C ALA A 32 13.32 -40.31 30.74
N THR A 33 14.21 -41.29 30.52
CA THR A 33 15.44 -41.74 31.23
C THR A 33 16.57 -42.17 30.27
N ALA A 34 17.82 -42.14 30.76
CA ALA A 34 19.01 -42.91 30.30
C ALA A 34 19.65 -42.55 28.93
N ALA A 35 20.99 -42.53 28.75
CA ALA A 35 22.11 -42.66 29.70
C ALA A 35 23.44 -42.04 29.16
N SER A 36 24.45 -41.95 30.04
CA SER A 36 25.91 -41.78 29.78
C SER A 36 26.45 -40.53 29.04
N CYS A 37 26.95 -39.58 29.83
CA CYS A 37 28.20 -38.80 29.59
C CYS A 37 29.45 -39.74 29.66
N PRO A 38 30.72 -39.32 29.39
CA PRO A 38 31.34 -37.96 29.40
C PRO A 38 32.04 -37.55 28.07
N TYR A 39 32.50 -36.31 27.83
CA TYR A 39 33.55 -35.56 28.56
C TYR A 39 33.44 -34.01 28.52
N SER A 40 34.12 -33.38 29.48
CA SER A 40 34.48 -31.95 29.62
C SER A 40 35.82 -31.90 30.39
N PRO A 41 36.60 -30.78 30.48
CA PRO A 41 36.24 -29.40 30.88
C PRO A 41 36.71 -28.33 29.83
N VAL A 42 36.49 -26.99 29.89
CA VAL A 42 36.44 -25.98 30.99
C VAL A 42 37.84 -25.77 31.63
N PRO A 43 38.28 -24.61 32.20
CA PRO A 43 37.68 -23.25 32.42
C PRO A 43 38.21 -22.18 31.40
N CYS A 44 38.22 -20.83 31.50
CA CYS A 44 37.70 -19.70 32.35
C CYS A 44 37.93 -18.37 31.53
N SER A 45 37.68 -17.11 31.94
CA SER A 45 36.65 -16.39 32.74
C SER A 45 37.00 -14.88 32.87
N HIS A 46 36.02 -13.98 33.07
CA HIS A 46 36.17 -12.58 33.55
C HIS A 46 36.92 -11.58 32.59
N THR A 47 36.85 -10.24 32.68
CA THR A 47 36.09 -9.29 33.54
C THR A 47 35.75 -7.97 32.79
N THR A 48 35.20 -7.00 33.53
CA THR A 48 34.65 -5.68 33.18
C THR A 48 35.65 -4.57 32.78
N ASP A 49 35.06 -3.42 32.43
CA ASP A 49 35.52 -2.03 32.63
C ASP A 49 36.05 -1.20 31.45
N ALA A 50 35.79 0.10 31.56
CA ALA A 50 36.00 1.15 30.55
C ALA A 50 37.36 1.86 30.74
N TYR A 51 37.71 2.78 29.83
CA TYR A 51 37.96 4.20 30.16
C TYR A 51 38.04 5.09 28.89
N LEU A 52 38.22 6.41 29.08
CA LEU A 52 38.30 7.43 28.02
C LEU A 52 39.74 7.74 27.57
N SER A 53 39.91 8.04 26.28
CA SER A 53 40.90 8.99 25.70
C SER A 53 40.60 9.14 24.20
N THR A 54 40.22 10.30 23.63
CA THR A 54 40.97 11.56 23.38
C THR A 54 42.12 11.45 22.37
N GLU A 55 42.29 12.51 21.55
CA GLU A 55 43.37 12.71 20.55
C GLU A 55 43.32 11.81 19.29
N SER A 56 43.80 12.22 18.10
CA SER A 56 44.07 13.57 17.54
C SER A 56 44.14 13.48 15.99
N CYS A 57 44.07 14.61 15.28
CA CYS A 57 44.41 14.65 13.84
C CYS A 57 45.93 14.53 13.63
N PRO A 58 46.38 14.09 12.44
CA PRO A 58 46.91 15.11 11.51
C PRO A 58 46.54 14.91 10.02
N SER A 59 46.88 15.93 9.23
CA SER A 59 46.62 16.11 7.80
C SER A 59 47.50 15.28 6.85
N GLY A 60 47.00 15.01 5.63
CA GLY A 60 47.78 14.50 4.48
C GLY A 60 47.40 15.17 3.16
N GLN A 61 48.39 15.57 2.35
CA GLN A 61 48.25 16.24 1.04
C GLN A 61 47.78 15.24 -0.05
N ALA A 62 46.99 15.55 -1.09
CA ALA A 62 46.77 16.75 -1.95
C ALA A 62 47.58 16.76 -3.28
N HIS A 63 47.09 16.03 -4.29
CA HIS A 63 47.45 16.11 -5.73
C HIS A 63 46.24 15.67 -6.59
N SER A 64 46.05 16.07 -7.86
CA SER A 64 46.41 17.33 -8.54
C SER A 64 45.62 17.48 -9.86
N ARG A 65 45.26 18.72 -10.21
CA ARG A 65 44.93 19.29 -11.55
C ARG A 65 44.25 18.42 -12.64
N SER A 66 43.12 18.93 -13.11
CA SER A 66 42.95 19.20 -14.56
C SER A 66 42.23 20.54 -14.77
N ASN A 67 42.67 21.32 -15.76
CA ASN A 67 42.02 22.57 -16.17
C ASN A 67 41.20 22.33 -17.44
N SER A 68 40.03 22.96 -17.56
CA SER A 68 39.48 23.34 -18.86
C SER A 68 38.83 24.73 -18.74
N THR A 69 38.99 25.56 -19.77
CA THR A 69 38.65 26.98 -19.74
C THR A 69 37.49 27.30 -20.66
N SER A 70 36.51 28.05 -20.16
CA SER A 70 35.73 28.98 -20.99
C SER A 70 35.19 30.12 -20.12
N ASN A 71 35.07 31.31 -20.72
CA ASN A 71 34.60 32.51 -20.03
C ASN A 71 33.08 32.55 -20.00
N ASN A 72 32.51 33.16 -18.97
CA ASN A 72 31.62 34.31 -19.16
C ASN A 72 31.56 35.16 -17.89
N ASN A 73 31.16 36.42 -18.06
CA ASN A 73 31.14 37.41 -16.98
C ASN A 73 29.96 37.16 -16.03
N ASP A 74 30.22 37.21 -14.73
CA ASP A 74 29.21 37.65 -13.76
C ASP A 74 29.89 38.53 -12.69
N SER A 75 29.68 39.84 -12.80
CA SER A 75 30.30 40.85 -11.94
C SER A 75 29.50 41.02 -10.65
N SER A 76 29.76 40.15 -9.68
CA SER A 76 29.17 40.21 -8.34
C SER A 76 29.72 41.38 -7.52
N HIS A 77 29.24 42.60 -7.80
CA HIS A 77 29.48 43.79 -6.97
C HIS A 77 28.76 43.65 -5.62
N ASN A 78 29.38 42.94 -4.68
CA ASN A 78 28.91 42.81 -3.30
C ASN A 78 29.25 44.07 -2.47
N ASN A 79 28.78 45.23 -2.93
CA ASN A 79 29.04 46.55 -2.38
C ASN A 79 27.94 46.97 -1.39
N ASN A 80 27.88 46.33 -0.21
CA ASN A 80 26.99 46.75 0.88
C ASN A 80 27.50 48.03 1.56
N ASN A 81 27.34 49.17 0.88
CA ASN A 81 27.57 50.50 1.41
C ASN A 81 26.58 50.80 2.56
N PRO A 82 27.03 51.20 3.76
CA PRO A 82 26.14 51.52 4.89
C PRO A 82 25.06 52.58 4.58
N GLN A 83 25.33 53.50 3.65
CA GLN A 83 24.34 54.50 3.22
C GLN A 83 23.17 53.87 2.45
N ASP A 84 23.45 52.87 1.61
CA ASP A 84 22.43 52.20 0.80
C ASP A 84 21.56 51.27 1.66
N LEU A 85 22.12 50.63 2.70
CA LEU A 85 21.34 49.89 3.70
C LEU A 85 20.40 50.82 4.50
N CYS A 86 20.87 51.98 4.95
CA CYS A 86 20.06 52.98 5.64
C CYS A 86 18.91 53.49 4.76
N LYS A 87 19.21 53.78 3.48
CA LYS A 87 18.22 54.16 2.47
C LYS A 87 17.20 53.04 2.20
N ALA A 88 17.64 51.78 2.18
CA ALA A 88 16.76 50.64 1.98
C ALA A 88 15.75 50.48 3.13
N GLN A 89 16.17 50.69 4.39
CA GLN A 89 15.28 50.69 5.55
C GLN A 89 14.23 51.81 5.43
N GLN A 90 14.65 53.03 5.10
CA GLN A 90 13.73 54.16 4.91
C GLN A 90 12.66 53.90 3.82
N LEU A 91 13.05 53.21 2.74
CA LEU A 91 12.14 52.80 1.67
C LEU A 91 11.18 51.69 2.14
N PHE A 92 11.65 50.73 2.94
CA PHE A 92 10.80 49.68 3.53
C PHE A 92 9.80 50.25 4.55
N ASP A 93 10.23 51.16 5.43
CA ASP A 93 9.37 51.80 6.43
C ASP A 93 8.26 52.64 5.75
N LEU A 94 8.62 53.40 4.70
CA LEU A 94 7.65 54.14 3.89
C LEU A 94 6.69 53.21 3.13
N ALA A 95 7.20 52.09 2.60
CA ALA A 95 6.36 51.09 1.93
C ALA A 95 5.34 50.47 2.90
N GLN A 96 5.73 50.16 4.15
CA GLN A 96 4.80 49.69 5.18
C GLN A 96 3.76 50.75 5.55
N GLN A 97 4.17 52.03 5.67
CA GLN A 97 3.25 53.14 5.93
C GLN A 97 2.18 53.26 4.85
N LEU A 98 2.56 53.11 3.57
CA LEU A 98 1.64 53.20 2.43
C LEU A 98 0.80 51.92 2.22
N LEU A 99 1.35 50.72 2.49
CA LEU A 99 0.60 49.46 2.38
C LEU A 99 -0.57 49.37 3.37
N PHE A 100 -0.36 49.87 4.58
CA PHE A 100 -1.32 49.75 5.69
C PHE A 100 -2.04 51.07 6.05
N GLY A 101 -1.54 52.23 5.62
CA GLY A 101 -2.06 53.55 6.01
C GLY A 101 -1.60 54.01 7.40
N ARG A 102 -0.39 53.64 7.83
CA ARG A 102 0.13 53.98 9.17
C ARG A 102 0.53 55.46 9.26
N HIS A 103 0.57 55.97 10.49
CA HIS A 103 1.12 57.30 10.85
C HIS A 103 0.56 58.50 10.06
N GLY A 104 -0.66 58.40 9.53
CA GLY A 104 -1.32 59.48 8.78
C GLY A 104 -1.05 59.46 7.28
N HIS A 105 -0.33 58.45 6.76
CA HIS A 105 -0.23 58.21 5.33
C HIS A 105 -1.55 57.62 4.81
N ALA A 106 -1.99 58.04 3.63
CA ALA A 106 -3.09 57.38 2.93
C ALA A 106 -2.63 56.00 2.45
N LYS A 107 -3.54 55.02 2.43
CA LYS A 107 -3.24 53.68 1.90
C LYS A 107 -3.07 53.75 0.37
N ASP A 108 -1.89 53.38 -0.11
CA ASP A 108 -1.53 53.26 -1.52
C ASP A 108 -0.64 52.01 -1.71
N GLU A 109 -1.27 50.90 -2.06
CA GLU A 109 -0.60 49.63 -2.25
C GLU A 109 0.36 49.63 -3.46
N SER A 110 0.05 50.41 -4.51
CA SER A 110 0.85 50.46 -5.73
C SER A 110 2.13 51.28 -5.50
N ALA A 111 2.05 52.41 -4.79
CA ALA A 111 3.25 53.12 -4.36
C ALA A 111 4.09 52.27 -3.40
N ALA A 112 3.45 51.58 -2.44
CA ALA A 112 4.14 50.66 -1.53
C ALA A 112 4.92 49.57 -2.28
N VAL A 113 4.32 48.95 -3.31
CA VAL A 113 4.98 47.97 -4.19
C VAL A 113 6.26 48.51 -4.82
N GLU A 114 6.25 49.73 -5.38
CA GLU A 114 7.46 50.29 -6.00
C GLU A 114 8.54 50.60 -4.95
N TYR A 115 8.17 51.07 -3.76
CA TYR A 115 9.12 51.25 -2.66
C TYR A 115 9.69 49.92 -2.13
N TYR A 116 8.89 48.85 -2.03
CA TYR A 116 9.40 47.50 -1.72
C TYR A 116 10.35 46.98 -2.81
N ARG A 117 10.11 47.25 -4.10
CA ARG A 117 11.05 46.90 -5.18
C ARG A 117 12.37 47.64 -5.04
N LEU A 118 12.33 48.95 -4.76
CA LEU A 118 13.54 49.77 -4.56
C LEU A 118 14.34 49.30 -3.32
N ALA A 119 13.67 49.02 -2.20
CA ALA A 119 14.31 48.45 -1.02
C ALA A 119 14.92 47.05 -1.30
N THR A 120 14.21 46.21 -2.05
CA THR A 120 14.69 44.88 -2.49
C THR A 120 15.93 45.00 -3.41
N GLN A 121 15.96 45.97 -4.32
CA GLN A 121 17.12 46.24 -5.19
C GLN A 121 18.35 46.72 -4.40
N LEU A 122 18.15 47.40 -3.27
CA LEU A 122 19.19 47.76 -2.31
C LEU A 122 19.49 46.63 -1.28
N GLY A 123 18.94 45.43 -1.48
CA GLY A 123 19.28 44.23 -0.71
C GLY A 123 18.47 43.99 0.57
N HIS A 124 17.43 44.79 0.85
CA HIS A 124 16.62 44.65 2.07
C HIS A 124 15.85 43.33 2.10
N LEU A 125 16.01 42.56 3.19
CA LEU A 125 15.48 41.20 3.28
C LEU A 125 13.96 41.16 3.46
N GLU A 126 13.42 41.83 4.48
CA GLU A 126 11.96 41.77 4.73
C GLU A 126 11.16 42.40 3.58
N ALA A 127 11.68 43.47 2.94
CA ALA A 127 11.10 44.04 1.73
C ALA A 127 10.95 43.01 0.59
N GLN A 128 11.92 42.09 0.45
CA GLN A 128 11.86 41.02 -0.55
C GLN A 128 10.72 40.01 -0.25
N GLY A 129 10.55 39.63 1.03
CA GLY A 129 9.47 38.75 1.47
C GLY A 129 8.08 39.40 1.40
N VAL A 130 7.97 40.70 1.72
CA VAL A 130 6.71 41.45 1.62
C VAL A 130 6.35 41.73 0.15
N LEU A 131 7.31 42.03 -0.71
CA LEU A 131 7.07 42.14 -2.16
C LEU A 131 6.55 40.82 -2.74
N ALA A 132 7.11 39.69 -2.31
CA ALA A 132 6.62 38.36 -2.68
C ALA A 132 5.17 38.12 -2.18
N PHE A 133 4.82 38.62 -0.99
CA PHE A 133 3.45 38.60 -0.47
C PHE A 133 2.48 39.45 -1.29
N CYS A 134 2.91 40.64 -1.75
CA CYS A 134 2.13 41.43 -2.71
C CYS A 134 1.88 40.66 -4.02
N PHE A 135 2.87 39.92 -4.54
CA PHE A 135 2.70 39.02 -5.69
C PHE A 135 1.83 37.79 -5.41
N GLU A 136 1.83 37.24 -4.19
CA GLU A 136 1.00 36.07 -3.85
C GLU A 136 -0.48 36.44 -3.68
N PHE A 137 -0.79 37.65 -3.22
CA PHE A 137 -2.16 38.10 -2.92
C PHE A 137 -2.74 39.15 -3.89
N GLY A 138 -1.92 39.81 -4.70
CA GLY A 138 -2.35 40.86 -5.63
C GLY A 138 -2.50 42.24 -5.00
N LEU A 139 -1.67 42.57 -4.01
CA LEU A 139 -1.71 43.86 -3.31
C LEU A 139 -0.97 44.91 -4.14
N GLY A 140 -1.68 45.94 -4.61
CA GLY A 140 -1.12 47.01 -5.46
C GLY A 140 -0.65 46.61 -6.87
N LEU A 141 -0.75 45.33 -7.24
CA LEU A 141 -0.29 44.76 -8.52
C LEU A 141 -1.10 43.52 -8.92
N GLN A 142 -0.92 43.03 -10.15
CA GLN A 142 -1.53 41.77 -10.59
C GLN A 142 -0.83 40.56 -9.94
N ALA A 143 -1.59 39.71 -9.24
CA ALA A 143 -1.07 38.52 -8.58
C ALA A 143 -0.32 37.59 -9.55
N ASN A 144 0.87 37.14 -9.14
CA ASN A 144 1.75 36.26 -9.91
C ASN A 144 2.48 35.29 -8.97
N TYR A 145 1.96 34.07 -8.87
CA TYR A 145 2.50 33.06 -7.96
C TYR A 145 3.93 32.62 -8.29
N VAL A 146 4.37 32.69 -9.55
CA VAL A 146 5.73 32.29 -9.97
C VAL A 146 6.76 33.33 -9.53
N GLU A 147 6.42 34.62 -9.63
CA GLU A 147 7.28 35.70 -9.13
C GLU A 147 7.28 35.77 -7.59
N ALA A 148 6.13 35.51 -6.96
CA ALA A 148 6.04 35.33 -5.50
C ALA A 148 6.95 34.18 -5.03
N GLU A 149 6.84 32.99 -5.64
CA GLU A 149 7.69 31.84 -5.37
C GLU A 149 9.18 32.16 -5.52
N ARG A 150 9.58 32.81 -6.63
CA ARG A 150 10.96 33.22 -6.89
C ARG A 150 11.52 34.13 -5.80
N LEU A 151 10.77 35.15 -5.41
CA LEU A 151 11.18 36.12 -4.40
C LEU A 151 11.17 35.50 -2.99
N TYR A 152 10.18 34.67 -2.66
CA TYR A 152 10.13 33.93 -1.40
C TYR A 152 11.33 33.00 -1.24
N ILE A 153 11.75 32.25 -2.28
CA ILE A 153 12.94 31.37 -2.19
C ILE A 153 14.18 32.19 -1.84
N LEU A 154 14.43 33.27 -2.58
CA LEU A 154 15.61 34.13 -2.38
C LEU A 154 15.67 34.82 -1.00
N ALA A 155 14.53 35.01 -0.34
CA ALA A 155 14.42 35.56 1.01
C ALA A 155 14.46 34.47 2.09
N ALA A 156 13.78 33.33 1.89
CA ALA A 156 13.77 32.17 2.79
C ALA A 156 15.13 31.46 2.88
N GLU A 157 15.95 31.48 1.82
CA GLU A 157 17.34 31.03 1.85
C GLU A 157 18.21 31.87 2.81
N LYS A 158 17.94 33.19 2.88
CA LYS A 158 18.57 34.13 3.81
C LYS A 158 17.93 34.14 5.21
N GLY A 159 16.82 33.42 5.40
CA GLY A 159 16.14 33.25 6.68
C GLY A 159 14.94 34.17 6.94
N ASP A 160 14.36 34.82 5.92
CA ASP A 160 13.14 35.62 6.11
C ASP A 160 11.95 34.77 6.59
N GLY A 161 11.43 35.09 7.77
CA GLY A 161 10.38 34.31 8.44
C GLY A 161 9.03 34.34 7.72
N LEU A 162 8.66 35.47 7.12
CA LEU A 162 7.46 35.55 6.28
C LEU A 162 7.59 34.57 5.10
N SER A 163 8.66 34.67 4.33
CA SER A 163 8.91 33.82 3.16
C SER A 163 8.97 32.33 3.51
N LEU A 164 9.63 31.96 4.62
CA LEU A 164 9.64 30.59 5.12
C LEU A 164 8.23 30.06 5.38
N SER A 165 7.35 30.86 6.01
CA SER A 165 5.96 30.46 6.28
C SER A 165 5.13 30.28 5.00
N ARG A 166 5.37 31.12 3.99
CA ARG A 166 4.60 31.11 2.74
C ARG A 166 5.06 30.00 1.80
N LEU A 167 6.37 29.69 1.72
CA LEU A 167 6.86 28.51 1.02
C LEU A 167 6.36 27.20 1.65
N ALA A 168 6.39 27.10 2.99
CA ALA A 168 5.87 25.93 3.69
C ALA A 168 4.40 25.64 3.32
N PHE A 169 3.57 26.69 3.20
CA PHE A 169 2.18 26.60 2.72
C PHE A 169 2.09 26.27 1.21
N LEU A 170 2.75 27.04 0.35
CA LEU A 170 2.67 26.88 -1.11
C LEU A 170 3.10 25.48 -1.55
N ARG A 171 4.17 24.95 -0.96
CA ARG A 171 4.66 23.59 -1.23
C ARG A 171 3.75 22.47 -0.74
N LYS A 172 2.87 22.74 0.23
CA LYS A 172 1.96 21.74 0.81
C LYS A 172 0.64 21.59 0.06
N TYR A 173 0.12 22.71 -0.42
CA TYR A 173 -1.22 22.84 -0.99
C TYR A 173 -1.25 23.26 -2.46
N GLY A 174 -0.14 23.79 -2.99
CA GLY A 174 -0.03 24.26 -4.37
C GLY A 174 -0.80 25.56 -4.64
N ARG A 175 -0.45 26.21 -5.75
CA ARG A 175 -1.18 27.31 -6.38
C ARG A 175 -0.97 27.22 -7.90
N PRO A 176 -1.76 27.92 -8.73
CA PRO A 176 -1.54 27.93 -10.18
C PRO A 176 -0.07 28.17 -10.54
N SER A 177 0.51 27.26 -11.34
CA SER A 177 1.93 27.17 -11.70
C SER A 177 2.94 26.84 -10.59
N VAL A 178 2.55 26.84 -9.31
CA VAL A 178 3.43 26.54 -8.16
C VAL A 178 3.21 25.10 -7.67
N LYS A 179 4.26 24.29 -7.79
CA LYS A 179 4.21 22.85 -7.51
C LYS A 179 4.11 22.51 -6.02
N ILE A 180 3.38 21.44 -5.76
CA ILE A 180 3.36 20.72 -4.49
C ILE A 180 4.65 19.91 -4.38
N ASP A 181 5.40 20.10 -3.30
CA ASP A 181 6.43 19.18 -2.82
C ASP A 181 6.38 19.14 -1.29
N ARG A 182 5.92 18.02 -0.74
CA ARG A 182 5.73 17.89 0.71
C ARG A 182 7.03 17.76 1.49
N ILE A 183 8.13 17.35 0.86
CA ILE A 183 9.45 17.30 1.51
C ILE A 183 9.98 18.72 1.67
N GLU A 184 9.86 19.54 0.62
CA GLU A 184 10.27 20.95 0.66
C GLU A 184 9.38 21.76 1.64
N SER A 185 8.08 21.46 1.69
CA SER A 185 7.17 22.02 2.70
C SER A 185 7.63 21.72 4.15
N GLU A 186 7.92 20.46 4.46
CA GLU A 186 8.39 20.05 5.79
C GLU A 186 9.76 20.69 6.12
N TYR A 187 10.64 20.87 5.14
CA TYR A 187 11.93 21.56 5.30
C TYR A 187 11.77 23.04 5.67
N TRP A 188 10.93 23.80 4.94
CA TRP A 188 10.69 25.21 5.24
C TRP A 188 9.94 25.40 6.58
N GLN A 189 9.00 24.51 6.90
CA GLN A 189 8.32 24.50 8.21
C GLN A 189 9.31 24.25 9.36
N GLN A 190 10.27 23.32 9.20
CA GLN A 190 11.30 23.06 10.22
C GLN A 190 12.20 24.28 10.44
N LYS A 191 12.61 25.00 9.39
CA LYS A 191 13.42 26.22 9.49
C LYS A 191 12.74 27.31 10.31
N ILE A 192 11.50 27.68 9.99
CA ILE A 192 10.80 28.73 10.75
C ILE A 192 10.45 28.29 12.18
N ASN A 193 10.16 27.01 12.40
CA ASN A 193 9.93 26.49 13.75
C ASN A 193 11.19 26.52 14.65
N GLN A 194 12.39 26.60 14.06
CA GLN A 194 13.65 26.85 14.81
C GLN A 194 13.86 28.33 15.14
N GLN A 195 13.30 29.25 14.34
CA GLN A 195 13.33 30.69 14.60
C GLN A 195 12.25 31.12 15.61
N GLY A 196 11.11 30.43 15.63
CA GLY A 196 10.00 30.68 16.55
C GLY A 196 9.13 31.89 16.18
N PRO A 197 8.20 32.29 17.07
CA PRO A 197 7.14 33.24 16.75
C PRO A 197 7.60 34.63 16.31
N SER A 198 8.78 35.08 16.74
CA SER A 198 9.38 36.36 16.31
C SER A 198 9.66 36.43 14.81
N ALA A 199 9.85 35.29 14.14
CA ALA A 199 9.98 35.22 12.68
C ALA A 199 8.70 35.67 11.94
N LEU A 200 7.57 35.70 12.63
CA LEU A 200 6.27 36.14 12.10
C LEU A 200 5.87 37.54 12.60
N ALA A 201 6.76 38.31 13.23
CA ALA A 201 6.42 39.60 13.84
C ALA A 201 5.69 40.55 12.88
N TRP A 202 6.18 40.71 11.64
CA TRP A 202 5.52 41.50 10.59
C TRP A 202 4.10 41.00 10.28
N LEU A 203 3.94 39.69 10.13
CA LEU A 203 2.65 39.07 9.81
C LEU A 203 1.65 39.21 10.96
N MET A 204 2.13 39.10 12.20
CA MET A 204 1.33 39.28 13.41
C MET A 204 0.89 40.73 13.57
N GLU A 205 1.79 41.71 13.36
CA GLU A 205 1.44 43.13 13.40
C GLU A 205 0.41 43.46 12.31
N ALA A 206 0.68 43.08 11.05
CA ALA A 206 -0.22 43.31 9.92
C ALA A 206 -1.61 42.67 10.09
N ALA A 207 -1.69 41.50 10.74
CA ALA A 207 -2.96 40.83 11.02
C ALA A 207 -3.73 41.44 12.21
N ALA A 208 -3.02 41.86 13.27
CA ALA A 208 -3.61 42.25 14.55
C ALA A 208 -3.80 43.76 14.74
N VAL A 209 -2.88 44.58 14.21
CA VAL A 209 -2.85 46.04 14.36
C VAL A 209 -3.46 46.70 13.13
N ASP A 210 -2.93 46.42 11.93
CA ASP A 210 -3.46 46.98 10.68
C ASP A 210 -4.72 46.25 10.18
N ASN A 211 -5.12 45.17 10.87
CA ASN A 211 -6.30 44.36 10.57
C ASN A 211 -6.33 43.79 9.14
N HIS A 212 -5.20 43.62 8.45
CA HIS A 212 -5.19 43.26 7.03
C HIS A 212 -5.64 41.81 6.79
N ASP A 213 -6.75 41.65 6.08
CA ASP A 213 -7.43 40.39 5.76
C ASP A 213 -6.53 39.26 5.18
N CYS A 214 -5.63 39.57 4.25
CA CYS A 214 -4.66 38.63 3.68
C CYS A 214 -3.65 38.15 4.72
N CYS A 215 -3.17 39.05 5.58
CA CYS A 215 -2.27 38.72 6.67
C CYS A 215 -2.98 37.89 7.75
N GLN A 216 -4.25 38.16 8.04
CA GLN A 216 -5.08 37.34 8.92
C GLN A 216 -5.30 35.93 8.36
N PHE A 217 -5.54 35.77 7.06
CA PHE A 217 -5.59 34.44 6.43
C PHE A 217 -4.24 33.70 6.57
N ALA A 218 -3.12 34.35 6.28
CA ALA A 218 -1.80 33.74 6.36
C ALA A 218 -1.37 33.42 7.82
N LEU A 219 -1.72 34.25 8.80
CA LEU A 219 -1.51 33.97 10.23
C LEU A 219 -2.41 32.81 10.70
N GLY A 220 -3.65 32.75 10.23
CA GLY A 220 -4.55 31.62 10.44
C GLY A 220 -3.96 30.31 9.91
N VAL A 221 -3.30 30.33 8.75
CA VAL A 221 -2.52 29.19 8.23
C VAL A 221 -1.35 28.82 9.15
N CYS A 222 -0.64 29.79 9.71
CA CYS A 222 0.47 29.54 10.62
C CYS A 222 0.00 28.78 11.88
N TYR A 223 -1.10 29.23 12.51
CA TYR A 223 -1.74 28.51 13.62
C TYR A 223 -2.41 27.20 13.20
N HIS A 224 -2.95 27.11 11.99
CA HIS A 224 -3.55 25.87 11.47
C HIS A 224 -2.50 24.77 11.42
N ASP A 225 -1.30 25.04 10.89
CA ASP A 225 -0.31 24.00 10.61
C ASP A 225 0.83 23.90 11.62
N GLY A 226 1.00 24.88 12.50
CA GLY A 226 2.13 24.96 13.42
C GLY A 226 3.40 25.41 12.70
N VAL A 227 3.31 26.53 11.98
CA VAL A 227 4.38 27.12 11.17
C VAL A 227 4.78 28.43 11.84
N GLY A 228 5.99 28.50 12.42
CA GLY A 228 6.48 29.60 13.27
C GLY A 228 5.81 29.70 14.65
N VAL A 229 4.65 29.09 14.84
CA VAL A 229 3.87 29.05 16.10
C VAL A 229 3.47 27.63 16.47
N GLU A 230 3.01 27.42 17.70
CA GLU A 230 2.33 26.18 18.08
C GLU A 230 0.99 26.04 17.33
N LYS A 231 0.64 24.81 16.93
CA LYS A 231 -0.62 24.52 16.21
C LYS A 231 -1.82 24.72 17.14
N ASN A 232 -2.65 25.72 16.86
CA ASN A 232 -3.83 26.07 17.64
C ASN A 232 -5.05 26.26 16.73
N ALA A 233 -6.04 25.38 16.85
CA ALA A 233 -7.23 25.41 16.00
C ALA A 233 -8.15 26.61 16.29
N THR A 234 -8.24 27.05 17.54
CA THR A 234 -9.09 28.18 17.96
C THR A 234 -8.53 29.51 17.44
N GLU A 235 -7.21 29.70 17.54
CA GLU A 235 -6.54 30.87 16.94
C GLU A 235 -6.66 30.85 15.41
N ALA A 236 -6.43 29.70 14.77
CA ALA A 236 -6.62 29.57 13.33
C ALA A 236 -8.03 29.99 12.90
N PHE A 237 -9.07 29.47 13.58
CA PHE A 237 -10.47 29.85 13.35
C PHE A 237 -10.72 31.35 13.57
N HIS A 238 -10.17 31.95 14.64
CA HIS A 238 -10.30 33.37 14.93
C HIS A 238 -9.76 34.25 13.79
N TRP A 239 -8.54 33.96 13.32
CA TRP A 239 -7.90 34.72 12.25
C TRP A 239 -8.55 34.48 10.88
N TYR A 240 -8.95 33.24 10.57
CA TYR A 240 -9.74 32.95 9.38
C TYR A 240 -11.10 33.65 9.38
N ARG A 241 -11.78 33.71 10.53
CA ARG A 241 -13.07 34.39 10.65
C ARG A 241 -12.94 35.89 10.38
N LYS A 242 -11.98 36.59 10.99
CA LYS A 242 -11.74 38.02 10.71
C LYS A 242 -11.46 38.27 9.22
N SER A 243 -10.62 37.45 8.60
CA SER A 243 -10.32 37.51 7.17
C SER A 243 -11.57 37.31 6.30
N ALA A 244 -12.41 36.34 6.67
CA ALA A 244 -13.65 36.01 5.96
C ALA A 244 -14.73 37.11 6.07
N GLU A 245 -14.85 37.72 7.25
CA GLU A 245 -15.80 38.82 7.54
C GLU A 245 -15.42 40.11 6.80
N GLN A 246 -14.14 40.33 6.53
CA GLN A 246 -13.66 41.40 5.63
C GLN A 246 -13.84 41.08 4.14
N GLY A 247 -14.31 39.88 3.79
CA GLY A 247 -14.60 39.51 2.41
C GLY A 247 -13.45 38.82 1.66
N ASN A 248 -12.36 38.43 2.33
CA ASN A 248 -11.26 37.72 1.68
C ASN A 248 -11.72 36.36 1.15
N ALA A 249 -11.60 36.10 -0.16
CA ALA A 249 -12.08 34.86 -0.77
C ALA A 249 -11.43 33.60 -0.17
N ARG A 250 -10.11 33.66 0.12
CA ARG A 250 -9.38 32.54 0.73
C ARG A 250 -9.78 32.35 2.20
N GLY A 251 -9.94 33.44 2.94
CA GLY A 251 -10.49 33.47 4.30
C GLY A 251 -11.88 32.85 4.39
N GLN A 252 -12.78 33.21 3.47
CA GLN A 252 -14.13 32.64 3.37
C GLN A 252 -14.09 31.14 3.04
N GLY A 253 -13.25 30.72 2.08
CA GLY A 253 -13.08 29.31 1.72
C GLY A 253 -12.58 28.44 2.89
N ILE A 254 -11.60 28.92 3.66
CA ILE A 254 -11.06 28.16 4.80
C ILE A 254 -11.92 28.27 6.07
N LEU A 255 -12.70 29.34 6.25
CA LEU A 255 -13.74 29.40 7.28
C LEU A 255 -14.83 28.35 7.03
N GLY A 256 -15.20 28.11 5.77
CA GLY A 256 -16.09 27.02 5.38
C GLY A 256 -15.53 25.65 5.80
N TYR A 257 -14.23 25.42 5.65
CA TYR A 257 -13.55 24.21 6.11
C TYR A 257 -13.58 24.07 7.64
N CYS A 258 -13.37 25.15 8.39
CA CYS A 258 -13.48 25.13 9.85
C CYS A 258 -14.85 24.64 10.32
N TYR A 259 -15.94 25.17 9.75
CA TYR A 259 -17.29 24.70 10.06
C TYR A 259 -17.58 23.29 9.52
N GLY A 260 -17.02 22.92 8.37
CA GLY A 260 -17.23 21.61 7.74
C GLY A 260 -16.68 20.45 8.55
N GLU A 261 -15.47 20.62 9.08
CA GLU A 261 -14.75 19.60 9.87
C GLU A 261 -14.86 19.78 11.39
N GLY A 262 -15.22 20.97 11.87
CA GLY A 262 -15.18 21.32 13.30
C GLY A 262 -13.79 21.75 13.77
N PHE A 263 -13.01 22.40 12.91
CA PHE A 263 -11.65 22.85 13.22
C PHE A 263 -11.67 24.22 13.91
N GLY A 264 -11.58 24.23 15.24
CA GLY A 264 -11.60 25.44 16.08
C GLY A 264 -13.00 25.97 16.41
N VAL A 265 -14.06 25.29 15.94
CA VAL A 265 -15.47 25.66 16.08
C VAL A 265 -16.34 24.39 16.09
N GLU A 266 -17.59 24.49 16.55
CA GLU A 266 -18.55 23.40 16.38
C GLU A 266 -18.88 23.14 14.90
N ARG A 267 -19.11 21.87 14.55
CA ARG A 267 -19.22 21.43 13.15
C ARG A 267 -20.60 21.68 12.54
N ASP A 268 -20.77 22.80 11.85
CA ASP A 268 -21.96 23.14 11.06
C ASP A 268 -21.71 23.03 9.53
N ARG A 269 -22.22 21.95 8.94
CA ARG A 269 -22.13 21.71 7.48
C ARG A 269 -22.95 22.69 6.62
N LYS A 270 -23.95 23.37 7.18
CA LYS A 270 -24.70 24.41 6.47
C LYS A 270 -23.91 25.72 6.42
N GLN A 271 -23.25 26.09 7.52
CA GLN A 271 -22.28 27.20 7.53
C GLN A 271 -21.11 26.90 6.57
N ALA A 272 -20.61 25.66 6.55
CA ALA A 272 -19.56 25.25 5.60
C ALA A 272 -19.95 25.57 4.15
N MET A 273 -21.09 25.04 3.69
CA MET A 273 -21.60 25.28 2.33
C MET A 273 -21.92 26.76 2.05
N TYR A 274 -22.42 27.51 3.03
CA TYR A 274 -22.65 28.95 2.91
C TYR A 274 -21.34 29.70 2.63
N TRP A 275 -20.31 29.51 3.45
CA TRP A 275 -19.02 30.18 3.28
C TRP A 275 -18.26 29.74 2.03
N TYR A 276 -18.36 28.45 1.65
CA TYR A 276 -17.80 27.98 0.38
C TYR A 276 -18.46 28.66 -0.82
N ARG A 277 -19.79 28.88 -0.83
CA ARG A 277 -20.47 29.56 -1.95
C ARG A 277 -20.00 30.99 -2.14
N ILE A 278 -19.87 31.78 -1.07
CA ILE A 278 -19.41 33.18 -1.14
C ILE A 278 -17.95 33.26 -1.65
N ALA A 279 -17.10 32.29 -1.30
CA ALA A 279 -15.74 32.18 -1.84
C ALA A 279 -15.71 31.70 -3.31
N ALA A 280 -16.59 30.78 -3.69
CA ALA A 280 -16.76 30.28 -5.05
C ALA A 280 -17.30 31.34 -6.02
N GLU A 281 -18.20 32.22 -5.57
CA GLU A 281 -18.67 33.41 -6.31
C GLU A 281 -17.53 34.37 -6.68
N LYS A 282 -16.41 34.31 -5.94
CA LYS A 282 -15.16 35.06 -6.20
C LYS A 282 -14.10 34.23 -6.93
N GLY A 283 -14.45 33.04 -7.42
CA GLY A 283 -13.55 32.17 -8.18
C GLY A 283 -12.49 31.42 -7.33
N GLU A 284 -12.64 31.32 -6.01
CA GLU A 284 -11.68 30.58 -5.19
C GLU A 284 -11.82 29.07 -5.47
N SER A 285 -10.77 28.47 -6.06
CA SER A 285 -10.86 27.12 -6.61
C SER A 285 -10.86 26.01 -5.53
N VAL A 286 -10.31 26.25 -4.34
CA VAL A 286 -10.43 25.33 -3.20
C VAL A 286 -11.85 25.36 -2.65
N ALA A 287 -12.51 26.53 -2.62
CA ALA A 287 -13.92 26.61 -2.28
C ALA A 287 -14.81 25.88 -3.30
N LEU A 288 -14.57 26.09 -4.61
CA LEU A 288 -15.26 25.36 -5.69
C LEU A 288 -15.07 23.83 -5.55
N TYR A 289 -13.86 23.37 -5.22
CA TYR A 289 -13.57 21.96 -4.93
C TYR A 289 -14.37 21.46 -3.72
N ASN A 290 -14.38 22.20 -2.62
CA ASN A 290 -15.09 21.82 -1.40
C ASN A 290 -16.63 21.76 -1.60
N ILE A 291 -17.21 22.59 -2.47
CA ILE A 291 -18.62 22.46 -2.86
C ILE A 291 -18.87 21.13 -3.57
N GLY A 292 -17.97 20.73 -4.48
CA GLY A 292 -18.03 19.43 -5.15
C GLY A 292 -18.01 18.28 -4.14
N TYR A 293 -17.09 18.33 -3.18
CA TYR A 293 -17.01 17.35 -2.09
C TYR A 293 -18.25 17.33 -1.19
N CYS A 294 -18.86 18.49 -0.93
CA CYS A 294 -20.12 18.56 -0.18
C CYS A 294 -21.28 17.88 -0.90
N TYR A 295 -21.36 17.98 -2.23
CA TYR A 295 -22.33 17.23 -3.03
C TYR A 295 -21.97 15.76 -3.17
N GLU A 296 -20.69 15.40 -3.16
CA GLU A 296 -20.25 14.00 -3.19
C GLU A 296 -20.66 13.25 -1.93
N ASP A 297 -20.43 13.80 -0.73
CA ASP A 297 -20.70 13.11 0.55
C ASP A 297 -22.01 13.55 1.27
N GLY A 298 -22.80 14.45 0.69
CA GLY A 298 -24.05 14.94 1.30
C GLY A 298 -23.80 15.81 2.54
N LEU A 299 -22.78 16.67 2.47
CA LEU A 299 -22.32 17.49 3.58
C LEU A 299 -23.06 18.84 3.60
N GLY A 300 -24.18 18.90 4.32
CA GLY A 300 -25.01 20.11 4.43
C GLY A 300 -25.96 20.34 3.24
N VAL A 301 -25.84 19.52 2.20
CA VAL A 301 -26.73 19.38 1.05
C VAL A 301 -27.10 17.92 0.83
N GLU A 302 -28.10 17.65 -0.02
CA GLU A 302 -28.38 16.30 -0.49
C GLU A 302 -27.24 15.78 -1.38
N LYS A 303 -26.90 14.49 -1.26
CA LYS A 303 -25.84 13.84 -2.04
C LYS A 303 -26.23 13.78 -3.52
N ASN A 304 -25.46 14.44 -4.38
CA ASN A 304 -25.72 14.52 -5.82
C ASN A 304 -24.40 14.48 -6.61
N PRO A 305 -24.02 13.32 -7.19
CA PRO A 305 -22.74 13.21 -7.90
C PRO A 305 -22.71 14.02 -9.20
N TYR A 306 -23.85 14.30 -9.84
CA TYR A 306 -23.90 15.17 -11.04
C TYR A 306 -23.58 16.63 -10.70
N GLU A 307 -23.98 17.12 -9.53
CA GLU A 307 -23.52 18.42 -9.04
C GLU A 307 -22.04 18.36 -8.66
N ALA A 308 -21.60 17.32 -7.94
CA ALA A 308 -20.20 17.16 -7.55
C ALA A 308 -19.24 17.30 -8.75
N VAL A 309 -19.54 16.61 -9.86
CA VAL A 309 -18.77 16.71 -11.11
C VAL A 309 -18.75 18.12 -11.71
N LYS A 310 -19.86 18.89 -11.65
CA LYS A 310 -19.88 20.29 -12.14
C LYS A 310 -18.92 21.17 -11.35
N TRP A 311 -18.98 21.11 -10.02
CA TRP A 311 -18.14 21.92 -9.13
C TRP A 311 -16.67 21.50 -9.19
N TYR A 312 -16.40 20.19 -9.26
CA TYR A 312 -15.05 19.67 -9.55
C TYR A 312 -14.53 20.12 -10.91
N ARG A 313 -15.35 20.16 -11.96
CA ARG A 313 -14.94 20.68 -13.27
C ARG A 313 -14.55 22.15 -13.23
N LEU A 314 -15.39 23.02 -12.66
CA LEU A 314 -15.10 24.45 -12.53
C LEU A 314 -13.79 24.70 -11.76
N SER A 315 -13.56 23.95 -10.67
CA SER A 315 -12.31 24.03 -9.91
C SER A 315 -11.10 23.48 -10.68
N ALA A 316 -11.26 22.37 -11.41
CA ALA A 316 -10.21 21.71 -12.17
C ALA A 316 -9.75 22.53 -13.39
N GLU A 317 -10.68 23.26 -14.02
CA GLU A 317 -10.43 24.20 -15.13
C GLU A 317 -9.69 25.45 -14.65
N LEU A 318 -9.91 25.89 -13.40
CA LEU A 318 -9.10 26.89 -12.70
C LEU A 318 -7.75 26.33 -12.16
N GLY A 319 -7.33 25.16 -12.65
CA GLY A 319 -6.03 24.57 -12.35
C GLY A 319 -5.92 23.81 -11.02
N ASN A 320 -6.99 23.67 -10.23
CA ASN A 320 -6.89 23.08 -8.89
C ASN A 320 -6.54 21.58 -8.93
N ALA A 321 -5.36 21.20 -8.43
CA ALA A 321 -4.87 19.83 -8.49
C ALA A 321 -5.76 18.81 -7.75
N PHE A 322 -6.40 19.19 -6.64
CA PHE A 322 -7.31 18.31 -5.89
C PHE A 322 -8.58 18.01 -6.72
N ALA A 323 -9.18 19.05 -7.31
CA ALA A 323 -10.35 18.88 -8.18
C ALA A 323 -10.02 18.17 -9.49
N GLN A 324 -8.84 18.39 -10.07
CA GLN A 324 -8.36 17.64 -11.23
C GLN A 324 -8.25 16.15 -10.91
N ASN A 325 -7.71 15.78 -9.74
CA ASN A 325 -7.68 14.39 -9.29
C ASN A 325 -9.10 13.82 -9.08
N SER A 326 -9.98 14.56 -8.39
CA SER A 326 -11.35 14.10 -8.12
C SER A 326 -12.19 13.96 -9.39
N LEU A 327 -12.06 14.88 -10.34
CA LEU A 327 -12.69 14.76 -11.66
C LEU A 327 -12.13 13.58 -12.45
N GLY A 328 -10.82 13.32 -12.34
CA GLY A 328 -10.20 12.11 -12.89
C GLY A 328 -10.83 10.84 -12.33
N TYR A 329 -11.03 10.79 -11.01
CA TYR A 329 -11.71 9.68 -10.33
C TYR A 329 -13.18 9.53 -10.75
N CYS A 330 -13.93 10.63 -10.90
CA CYS A 330 -15.30 10.58 -11.42
C CYS A 330 -15.39 9.98 -12.83
N TYR A 331 -14.42 10.27 -13.71
CA TYR A 331 -14.32 9.65 -15.03
C TYR A 331 -13.83 8.19 -15.01
N GLU A 332 -13.05 7.79 -13.99
CA GLU A 332 -12.55 6.41 -13.82
C GLU A 332 -13.68 5.46 -13.39
N ASP A 333 -14.47 5.85 -12.39
CA ASP A 333 -15.55 5.01 -11.82
C ASP A 333 -16.96 5.31 -12.42
N GLY A 334 -17.11 6.34 -13.26
CA GLY A 334 -18.41 6.75 -13.84
C GLY A 334 -19.35 7.44 -12.83
N ILE A 335 -18.78 8.17 -11.87
CA ILE A 335 -19.52 8.79 -10.76
C ILE A 335 -20.08 10.14 -11.20
N GLY A 336 -21.39 10.22 -11.45
CA GLY A 336 -22.06 11.47 -11.86
C GLY A 336 -21.75 11.92 -13.28
N ILE A 337 -21.05 11.09 -14.06
CA ILE A 337 -20.68 11.32 -15.45
C ILE A 337 -20.45 9.97 -16.14
N GLU A 338 -20.54 9.94 -17.47
CA GLU A 338 -20.17 8.75 -18.26
C GLU A 338 -18.69 8.38 -18.04
N GLN A 339 -18.41 7.09 -17.85
CA GLN A 339 -17.06 6.58 -17.63
C GLN A 339 -16.19 6.85 -18.87
N ASN A 340 -15.03 7.47 -18.67
CA ASN A 340 -14.07 7.72 -19.74
C ASN A 340 -12.64 7.68 -19.21
N LEU A 341 -11.99 6.53 -19.39
CA LEU A 341 -10.66 6.26 -18.83
C LEU A 341 -9.58 7.20 -19.41
N GLU A 342 -9.71 7.62 -20.68
CA GLU A 342 -8.76 8.55 -21.32
C GLU A 342 -8.85 9.95 -20.71
N LEU A 343 -10.07 10.44 -20.46
CA LEU A 343 -10.29 11.68 -19.73
C LEU A 343 -9.79 11.57 -18.29
N ALA A 344 -10.04 10.43 -17.60
CA ALA A 344 -9.53 10.17 -16.26
C ALA A 344 -7.99 10.29 -16.21
N ALA A 345 -7.29 9.59 -17.12
CA ALA A 345 -5.84 9.66 -17.27
C ALA A 345 -5.36 11.09 -17.58
N SER A 346 -6.08 11.86 -18.40
CA SER A 346 -5.73 13.25 -18.73
C SER A 346 -5.83 14.19 -17.52
N TRP A 347 -6.83 14.01 -16.66
CA TRP A 347 -7.03 14.83 -15.47
C TRP A 347 -6.09 14.43 -14.33
N TYR A 348 -5.81 13.13 -14.15
CA TYR A 348 -4.71 12.67 -13.30
C TYR A 348 -3.36 13.19 -13.76
N THR A 349 -3.10 13.28 -15.07
CA THR A 349 -1.85 13.85 -15.62
C THR A 349 -1.66 15.31 -15.19
N LYS A 350 -2.65 16.18 -15.45
CA LYS A 350 -2.58 17.61 -15.05
C LYS A 350 -2.34 17.81 -13.55
N SER A 351 -2.92 16.95 -12.71
CA SER A 351 -2.77 17.00 -11.25
C SER A 351 -1.41 16.44 -10.77
N ALA A 352 -0.92 15.37 -11.39
CA ALA A 352 0.39 14.78 -11.11
C ALA A 352 1.56 15.68 -11.57
N GLU A 353 1.39 16.44 -12.66
CA GLU A 353 2.38 17.42 -13.13
C GLU A 353 2.55 18.62 -12.17
N GLN A 354 1.50 18.93 -11.40
CA GLN A 354 1.54 19.87 -10.27
C GLN A 354 2.10 19.25 -8.98
N GLY A 355 2.43 17.96 -8.97
CA GLY A 355 3.03 17.26 -7.82
C GLY A 355 2.03 16.74 -6.79
N TYR A 356 0.74 16.58 -7.11
CA TYR A 356 -0.24 16.08 -6.13
C TYR A 356 -0.10 14.56 -5.89
N PRO A 357 0.26 14.09 -4.67
CA PRO A 357 0.71 12.69 -4.48
C PRO A 357 -0.33 11.60 -4.74
N TRP A 358 -1.62 11.91 -4.66
CA TRP A 358 -2.69 10.96 -5.01
C TRP A 358 -2.81 10.81 -6.53
N ALA A 359 -2.76 11.92 -7.28
CA ALA A 359 -2.78 11.87 -8.73
C ALA A 359 -1.50 11.24 -9.30
N GLU A 360 -0.34 11.53 -8.73
CA GLU A 360 0.91 10.82 -9.03
C GLU A 360 0.75 9.30 -8.78
N CYS A 361 0.08 8.89 -7.70
CA CYS A 361 -0.18 7.48 -7.43
C CYS A 361 -1.18 6.84 -8.40
N ASN A 362 -2.28 7.54 -8.72
CA ASN A 362 -3.33 7.05 -9.62
C ASN A 362 -2.80 6.97 -11.06
N LEU A 363 -2.09 8.00 -11.54
CA LEU A 363 -1.41 7.97 -12.83
C LEU A 363 -0.36 6.87 -12.91
N GLY A 364 0.37 6.58 -11.83
CA GLY A 364 1.27 5.43 -11.73
C GLY A 364 0.54 4.09 -11.95
N TYR A 365 -0.65 3.95 -11.36
CA TYR A 365 -1.53 2.80 -11.54
C TYR A 365 -2.11 2.71 -12.96
N CYS A 366 -2.54 3.83 -13.55
CA CYS A 366 -2.99 3.88 -14.94
C CYS A 366 -1.89 3.44 -15.92
N ASN A 367 -0.65 3.93 -15.72
CA ASN A 367 0.51 3.54 -16.53
C ASN A 367 0.86 2.05 -16.37
N GLN A 368 0.90 1.52 -15.15
CA GLN A 368 1.21 0.10 -14.90
C GLN A 368 0.18 -0.86 -15.55
N ASN A 369 -1.09 -0.46 -15.63
CA ASN A 369 -2.17 -1.36 -16.05
C ASN A 369 -2.69 -1.11 -17.47
N GLY A 370 -2.44 0.07 -18.04
CA GLY A 370 -2.98 0.45 -19.36
C GLY A 370 -4.39 1.06 -19.30
N ILE A 371 -4.72 1.74 -18.20
CA ILE A 371 -6.05 2.31 -17.96
C ILE A 371 -6.07 3.73 -18.56
N GLY A 372 -6.83 3.92 -19.65
CA GLY A 372 -6.96 5.21 -20.33
C GLY A 372 -5.71 5.71 -21.06
N LEU A 373 -4.65 4.91 -21.10
CA LEU A 373 -3.36 5.24 -21.72
C LEU A 373 -2.56 3.95 -22.03
N PRO A 374 -1.62 3.96 -22.99
CA PRO A 374 -0.85 2.76 -23.33
C PRO A 374 0.01 2.25 -22.16
N LYS A 375 -0.10 0.96 -21.83
CA LYS A 375 0.59 0.34 -20.69
C LYS A 375 2.11 0.54 -20.72
N ASP A 376 2.63 1.20 -19.69
CA ASP A 376 4.04 1.53 -19.49
C ASP A 376 4.42 1.33 -18.01
N ASN A 377 5.03 0.19 -17.71
CA ASN A 377 5.45 -0.13 -16.35
C ASN A 377 6.51 0.86 -15.81
N ALA A 378 7.36 1.42 -16.68
CA ALA A 378 8.46 2.31 -16.27
C ALA A 378 7.95 3.70 -15.87
N LYS A 379 7.01 4.26 -16.65
CA LYS A 379 6.25 5.46 -16.23
C LYS A 379 5.42 5.19 -14.98
N GLY A 380 4.84 3.99 -14.85
CA GLY A 380 4.13 3.57 -13.64
C GLY A 380 4.99 3.68 -12.38
N ALA A 381 6.16 3.04 -12.39
CA ALA A 381 7.12 3.10 -11.29
C ALA A 381 7.71 4.51 -11.06
N PHE A 382 7.93 5.30 -12.11
CA PHE A 382 8.36 6.70 -12.01
C PHE A 382 7.35 7.57 -11.23
N TRP A 383 6.06 7.48 -11.58
CA TRP A 383 5.01 8.24 -10.91
C TRP A 383 4.75 7.75 -9.49
N TYR A 384 4.78 6.44 -9.24
CA TYR A 384 4.80 5.91 -7.86
C TYR A 384 6.00 6.44 -7.07
N ARG A 385 7.19 6.58 -7.66
CA ARG A 385 8.39 7.05 -6.96
C ARG A 385 8.26 8.50 -6.48
N LYS A 386 7.66 9.40 -7.27
CA LYS A 386 7.39 10.77 -6.83
C LYS A 386 6.45 10.81 -5.62
N ALA A 387 5.28 10.18 -5.74
CA ALA A 387 4.30 10.08 -4.66
C ALA A 387 4.87 9.40 -3.40
N ALA A 388 5.70 8.36 -3.58
CA ALA A 388 6.32 7.61 -2.50
C ALA A 388 7.36 8.42 -1.72
N LEU A 389 8.13 9.27 -2.41
CA LEU A 389 9.03 10.25 -1.80
C LEU A 389 8.24 11.28 -0.97
N GLN A 390 7.13 11.79 -1.52
CA GLN A 390 6.19 12.68 -0.81
C GLN A 390 5.34 12.01 0.30
N GLY A 391 5.75 10.82 0.78
CA GLY A 391 5.12 10.14 1.91
C GLY A 391 3.79 9.44 1.62
N HIS A 392 3.35 9.34 0.36
CA HIS A 392 2.05 8.75 0.03
C HIS A 392 2.06 7.22 0.16
N ALA A 393 1.43 6.72 1.24
CA ALA A 393 1.56 5.33 1.67
C ALA A 393 1.17 4.29 0.60
N ARG A 394 0.12 4.54 -0.23
CA ARG A 394 -0.27 3.64 -1.32
C ARG A 394 0.82 3.56 -2.40
N ALA A 395 1.44 4.69 -2.76
CA ALA A 395 2.53 4.72 -3.72
C ALA A 395 3.80 4.07 -3.19
N GLN A 396 4.11 4.22 -1.90
CA GLN A 396 5.22 3.51 -1.25
C GLN A 396 5.03 1.99 -1.32
N HIS A 397 3.82 1.49 -1.07
CA HIS A 397 3.52 0.06 -1.27
C HIS A 397 3.69 -0.37 -2.72
N ASN A 398 3.11 0.37 -3.67
CA ASN A 398 3.15 -0.02 -5.08
C ASN A 398 4.57 0.05 -5.67
N LEU A 399 5.39 1.00 -5.24
CA LEU A 399 6.82 1.06 -5.57
C LEU A 399 7.59 -0.14 -4.97
N GLY A 400 7.27 -0.53 -3.73
CA GLY A 400 7.80 -1.77 -3.13
C GLY A 400 7.45 -3.00 -3.95
N PHE A 401 6.19 -3.11 -4.42
CA PHE A 401 5.74 -4.18 -5.30
C PHE A 401 6.43 -4.17 -6.67
N CYS A 402 6.69 -2.97 -7.24
CA CYS A 402 7.49 -2.82 -8.45
C CYS A 402 8.92 -3.37 -8.25
N TYR A 403 9.60 -2.97 -7.17
CA TYR A 403 10.94 -3.45 -6.84
C TYR A 403 11.00 -4.95 -6.53
N GLN A 404 10.03 -5.51 -5.80
CA GLN A 404 9.98 -6.94 -5.46
C GLN A 404 9.95 -7.84 -6.70
N ASN A 405 9.27 -7.38 -7.76
CA ASN A 405 8.93 -8.18 -8.94
C ASN A 405 9.66 -7.76 -10.23
N GLY A 406 10.35 -6.61 -10.23
CA GLY A 406 11.02 -6.06 -11.43
C GLY A 406 10.08 -5.34 -12.41
N ILE A 407 8.98 -4.76 -11.91
CA ILE A 407 7.95 -4.15 -12.75
C ILE A 407 8.29 -2.67 -12.95
N GLY A 408 8.90 -2.33 -14.09
CA GLY A 408 9.25 -0.95 -14.47
C GLY A 408 10.55 -0.42 -13.83
N VAL A 409 11.15 -1.19 -12.93
CA VAL A 409 12.45 -0.96 -12.29
C VAL A 409 13.23 -2.27 -12.26
N PRO A 410 14.57 -2.25 -12.15
CA PRO A 410 15.34 -3.44 -11.81
C PRO A 410 14.82 -4.09 -10.52
N LYS A 411 14.78 -5.43 -10.50
CA LYS A 411 14.29 -6.20 -9.35
C LYS A 411 15.26 -6.09 -8.17
N ASP A 412 14.81 -5.46 -7.09
CA ASP A 412 15.54 -5.34 -5.82
C ASP A 412 14.58 -5.63 -4.66
N GLN A 413 14.74 -6.79 -4.03
CA GLN A 413 13.85 -7.20 -2.95
C GLN A 413 14.20 -6.49 -1.62
N VAL A 414 15.43 -6.00 -1.45
CA VAL A 414 15.84 -5.27 -0.25
C VAL A 414 15.28 -3.85 -0.27
N GLU A 415 15.34 -3.18 -1.42
CA GLU A 415 14.67 -1.89 -1.63
C GLU A 415 13.15 -2.01 -1.53
N ALA A 416 12.56 -3.12 -2.02
CA ALA A 416 11.14 -3.39 -1.86
C ALA A 416 10.69 -3.37 -0.39
N VAL A 417 11.42 -4.06 0.51
CA VAL A 417 11.10 -4.07 1.94
C VAL A 417 11.26 -2.68 2.57
N LYS A 418 12.27 -1.88 2.18
CA LYS A 418 12.39 -0.48 2.67
C LYS A 418 11.15 0.36 2.32
N TRP A 419 10.58 0.19 1.13
CA TRP A 419 9.37 0.90 0.72
C TRP A 419 8.09 0.36 1.39
N TYR A 420 7.99 -0.95 1.61
CA TYR A 420 6.92 -1.52 2.44
C TYR A 420 7.01 -1.04 3.90
N MET A 421 8.20 -0.95 4.50
CA MET A 421 8.39 -0.43 5.86
C MET A 421 7.90 1.02 5.99
N LYS A 422 8.32 1.93 5.09
CA LYS A 422 7.83 3.33 5.05
C LYS A 422 6.30 3.40 4.91
N SER A 423 5.73 2.51 4.10
CA SER A 423 4.28 2.41 3.88
C SER A 423 3.54 1.91 5.14
N ALA A 424 4.12 0.93 5.85
CA ALA A 424 3.63 0.40 7.12
C ALA A 424 3.73 1.42 8.27
N GLU A 425 4.79 2.22 8.32
CA GLU A 425 4.96 3.37 9.22
C GLU A 425 3.89 4.46 9.03
N ARG A 426 3.21 4.46 7.87
CA ARG A 426 2.04 5.31 7.58
C ARG A 426 0.70 4.57 7.69
N GLY A 427 0.70 3.33 8.20
CA GLY A 427 -0.51 2.54 8.50
C GLY A 427 -1.10 1.75 7.33
N ASN A 428 -0.33 1.49 6.25
CA ASN A 428 -0.87 0.78 5.09
C ASN A 428 -1.06 -0.73 5.34
N ILE A 429 -2.32 -1.18 5.39
CA ILE A 429 -2.73 -2.58 5.61
C ILE A 429 -2.17 -3.56 4.57
N PHE A 430 -1.96 -3.12 3.33
CA PHE A 430 -1.37 -3.94 2.26
C PHE A 430 0.13 -4.10 2.48
N ALA A 431 0.82 -3.05 2.93
CA ALA A 431 2.23 -3.14 3.29
C ALA A 431 2.47 -4.04 4.50
N PHE A 432 1.58 -4.04 5.50
CA PHE A 432 1.60 -5.03 6.57
C PHE A 432 1.50 -6.47 6.03
N HIS A 433 0.64 -6.75 5.04
CA HIS A 433 0.56 -8.10 4.43
C HIS A 433 1.81 -8.46 3.64
N SER A 434 2.32 -7.53 2.82
CA SER A 434 3.53 -7.72 2.02
C SER A 434 4.78 -7.90 2.88
N LEU A 435 4.90 -7.21 4.01
CA LEU A 435 5.96 -7.45 5.01
C LEU A 435 5.85 -8.84 5.64
N GLY A 436 4.64 -9.27 6.01
CA GLY A 436 4.39 -10.62 6.51
C GLY A 436 4.83 -11.70 5.53
N TYR A 437 4.52 -11.50 4.24
CA TYR A 437 4.96 -12.38 3.16
C TYR A 437 6.49 -12.34 2.92
N CYS A 438 7.11 -11.17 3.01
CA CYS A 438 8.56 -11.02 2.90
C CYS A 438 9.30 -11.77 4.02
N TYR A 439 8.91 -11.56 5.28
CA TYR A 439 9.50 -12.25 6.43
C TYR A 439 9.20 -13.76 6.45
N GLN A 440 8.05 -14.21 5.95
CA GLN A 440 7.74 -15.64 5.85
C GLN A 440 8.67 -16.36 4.87
N ASN A 441 9.07 -15.71 3.78
CA ASN A 441 9.74 -16.36 2.65
C ASN A 441 11.21 -15.91 2.45
N GLY A 442 11.74 -15.03 3.30
CA GLY A 442 13.10 -14.49 3.16
C GLY A 442 13.29 -13.54 1.98
N ILE A 443 12.23 -12.86 1.54
CA ILE A 443 12.25 -12.00 0.34
C ILE A 443 12.72 -10.60 0.75
N GLY A 444 13.99 -10.30 0.46
CA GLY A 444 14.61 -8.99 0.76
C GLY A 444 15.02 -8.77 2.23
N VAL A 445 14.75 -9.75 3.08
CA VAL A 445 15.09 -9.80 4.52
C VAL A 445 15.45 -11.22 4.91
N GLN A 446 16.17 -11.40 6.01
CA GLN A 446 16.32 -12.71 6.62
C GLN A 446 14.93 -13.26 7.01
N GLN A 447 14.68 -14.55 6.73
CA GLN A 447 13.43 -15.21 7.08
C GLN A 447 13.20 -15.17 8.59
N ASN A 448 12.01 -14.73 9.02
CA ASN A 448 11.62 -14.66 10.42
C ASN A 448 10.11 -14.92 10.54
N LEU A 449 9.73 -16.09 11.05
CA LEU A 449 8.33 -16.49 11.12
C LEU A 449 7.56 -15.75 12.22
N ASP A 450 8.22 -15.24 13.26
CA ASP A 450 7.59 -14.46 14.33
C ASP A 450 7.20 -13.07 13.82
N GLU A 451 8.11 -12.39 13.11
CA GLU A 451 7.81 -11.13 12.42
C GLU A 451 6.74 -11.33 11.34
N ALA A 452 6.80 -12.44 10.58
CA ALA A 452 5.78 -12.75 9.58
C ALA A 452 4.36 -12.77 10.17
N VAL A 453 4.17 -13.47 11.30
CA VAL A 453 2.88 -13.51 11.99
C VAL A 453 2.51 -12.16 12.59
N TYR A 454 3.46 -11.41 13.16
CA TYR A 454 3.22 -10.06 13.67
C TYR A 454 2.66 -9.11 12.59
N TRP A 455 3.28 -9.09 11.41
CA TRP A 455 2.86 -8.24 10.29
C TRP A 455 1.53 -8.71 9.68
N TYR A 456 1.30 -10.03 9.54
CA TYR A 456 -0.01 -10.55 9.17
C TYR A 456 -1.09 -10.22 10.21
N TYR A 457 -0.79 -10.25 11.51
CA TYR A 457 -1.74 -9.93 12.57
C TYR A 457 -2.17 -8.46 12.53
N LEU A 458 -1.23 -7.52 12.35
CA LEU A 458 -1.55 -6.10 12.13
C LEU A 458 -2.51 -5.91 10.95
N SER A 459 -2.20 -6.50 9.80
CA SER A 459 -3.05 -6.43 8.61
C SER A 459 -4.43 -7.07 8.83
N ALA A 460 -4.47 -8.22 9.52
CA ALA A 460 -5.67 -9.00 9.74
C ALA A 460 -6.67 -8.35 10.73
N GLU A 461 -6.19 -7.60 11.72
CA GLU A 461 -7.02 -6.85 12.67
C GLU A 461 -7.62 -5.58 12.03
N GLU A 462 -6.87 -4.88 11.18
CA GLU A 462 -7.37 -3.84 10.26
C GLU A 462 -8.17 -4.43 9.08
N ASN A 463 -8.85 -5.55 9.37
CA ASN A 463 -9.79 -6.31 8.57
C ASN A 463 -9.33 -6.87 7.20
N HIS A 464 -8.06 -6.79 6.83
CA HIS A 464 -7.58 -7.22 5.51
C HIS A 464 -7.72 -8.75 5.29
N ALA A 465 -8.71 -9.15 4.49
CA ALA A 465 -9.08 -10.56 4.30
C ALA A 465 -7.94 -11.49 3.81
N PRO A 466 -7.04 -11.10 2.88
CA PRO A 466 -5.86 -11.89 2.53
C PRO A 466 -4.90 -12.14 3.69
N ALA A 467 -4.74 -11.18 4.60
CA ALA A 467 -3.91 -11.37 5.80
C ALA A 467 -4.58 -12.23 6.86
N GLN A 468 -5.90 -12.12 7.01
CA GLN A 468 -6.69 -13.04 7.84
C GLN A 468 -6.56 -14.49 7.33
N LEU A 469 -6.51 -14.70 6.00
CA LEU A 469 -6.22 -16.00 5.40
C LEU A 469 -4.79 -16.48 5.71
N SER A 470 -3.76 -15.64 5.49
CA SER A 470 -2.37 -15.97 5.83
C SER A 470 -2.22 -16.35 7.32
N LEU A 471 -2.81 -15.56 8.22
CA LEU A 471 -2.78 -15.79 9.67
C LEU A 471 -3.52 -17.08 10.07
N GLY A 472 -4.64 -17.38 9.42
CA GLY A 472 -5.34 -18.66 9.58
C GLY A 472 -4.45 -19.85 9.20
N TYR A 473 -3.69 -19.75 8.10
CA TYR A 473 -2.69 -20.75 7.74
C TYR A 473 -1.53 -20.84 8.73
N CYS A 474 -1.06 -19.72 9.29
CA CYS A 474 -0.04 -19.73 10.35
C CYS A 474 -0.49 -20.55 11.57
N PHE A 475 -1.70 -20.29 12.09
CA PHE A 475 -2.26 -21.06 13.21
C PHE A 475 -2.62 -22.50 12.84
N ARG A 476 -3.04 -22.80 11.59
CA ARG A 476 -3.31 -24.18 11.15
C ARG A 476 -2.03 -25.01 11.09
N ASN A 477 -0.97 -24.45 10.51
CA ASN A 477 0.23 -25.18 10.12
C ASN A 477 1.36 -25.10 11.16
N GLY A 478 1.31 -24.15 12.10
CA GLY A 478 2.34 -23.93 13.12
C GLY A 478 3.48 -23.04 12.65
N VAL A 479 3.20 -22.06 11.79
CA VAL A 479 4.22 -21.18 11.18
C VAL A 479 4.32 -19.90 12.01
N GLY A 480 5.42 -19.73 12.76
CA GLY A 480 5.67 -18.60 13.66
C GLY A 480 4.91 -18.64 15.00
N VAL A 481 3.76 -19.30 15.01
CA VAL A 481 2.92 -19.55 16.18
C VAL A 481 2.67 -21.05 16.39
N PRO A 482 2.32 -21.51 17.61
CA PRO A 482 1.85 -22.86 17.84
C PRO A 482 0.61 -23.22 16.99
N LYS A 483 0.39 -24.51 16.77
CA LYS A 483 -0.79 -25.02 16.05
C LYS A 483 -2.04 -24.84 16.90
N GLU A 484 -2.93 -23.96 16.46
CA GLU A 484 -4.18 -23.60 17.15
C GLU A 484 -5.36 -23.66 16.16
N PRO A 485 -5.94 -24.85 15.90
CA PRO A 485 -7.02 -25.01 14.92
C PRO A 485 -8.24 -24.12 15.17
N LYS A 486 -8.55 -23.79 16.42
CA LYS A 486 -9.66 -22.89 16.79
C LYS A 486 -9.40 -21.44 16.39
N GLU A 487 -8.17 -20.94 16.57
CA GLU A 487 -7.77 -19.62 16.05
C GLU A 487 -7.71 -19.64 14.51
N ALA A 488 -7.20 -20.72 13.90
CA ALA A 488 -7.17 -20.87 12.45
C ALA A 488 -8.57 -20.73 11.82
N VAL A 489 -9.58 -21.44 12.34
CA VAL A 489 -10.99 -21.31 11.92
C VAL A 489 -11.49 -19.89 12.08
N LYS A 490 -11.26 -19.24 13.23
CA LYS A 490 -11.69 -17.86 13.51
C LYS A 490 -11.17 -16.87 12.45
N TRP A 491 -9.91 -17.03 12.02
CA TRP A 491 -9.31 -16.20 10.99
C TRP A 491 -9.78 -16.55 9.58
N PHE A 492 -9.91 -17.83 9.24
CA PHE A 492 -10.56 -18.26 7.98
C PHE A 492 -12.00 -17.74 7.89
N TYR A 493 -12.77 -17.75 8.99
CA TYR A 493 -14.14 -17.24 9.04
C TYR A 493 -14.22 -15.73 8.78
N ARG A 494 -13.40 -14.92 9.47
CA ARG A 494 -13.35 -13.45 9.21
C ARG A 494 -13.00 -13.13 7.75
N SER A 495 -12.15 -13.92 7.12
CA SER A 495 -11.79 -13.77 5.71
C SER A 495 -12.91 -14.27 4.77
N ALA A 496 -13.53 -15.39 5.09
CA ALA A 496 -14.57 -16.04 4.29
C ALA A 496 -15.88 -15.24 4.21
N ILE A 497 -16.29 -14.58 5.30
CA ILE A 497 -17.47 -13.69 5.31
C ILE A 497 -17.27 -12.42 4.48
N GLN A 498 -16.01 -12.00 4.25
CA GLN A 498 -15.64 -10.92 3.34
C GLN A 498 -15.52 -11.36 1.87
N GLY A 499 -15.98 -12.58 1.55
CA GLY A 499 -15.98 -13.11 0.19
C GLY A 499 -14.71 -13.85 -0.22
N ASN A 500 -13.63 -13.88 0.58
CA ASN A 500 -12.36 -14.49 0.15
C ASN A 500 -12.53 -15.99 -0.18
N ALA A 501 -12.49 -16.32 -1.48
CA ALA A 501 -12.77 -17.67 -1.97
C ALA A 501 -11.79 -18.72 -1.42
N LEU A 502 -10.51 -18.38 -1.26
CA LEU A 502 -9.52 -19.30 -0.67
C LEU A 502 -9.84 -19.60 0.80
N ALA A 503 -10.22 -18.58 1.58
CA ALA A 503 -10.64 -18.75 2.97
C ALA A 503 -11.94 -19.53 3.12
N GLN A 504 -12.90 -19.33 2.21
CA GLN A 504 -14.12 -20.13 2.13
C GLN A 504 -13.79 -21.61 1.90
N ASN A 505 -12.86 -21.93 0.97
CA ASN A 505 -12.38 -23.31 0.79
C ASN A 505 -11.67 -23.86 2.04
N SER A 506 -10.81 -23.07 2.69
CA SER A 506 -10.13 -23.46 3.94
C SER A 506 -11.13 -23.75 5.07
N LEU A 507 -12.19 -22.95 5.18
CA LEU A 507 -13.24 -23.12 6.18
C LEU A 507 -14.16 -24.31 5.87
N GLY A 508 -14.48 -24.54 4.59
CA GLY A 508 -15.18 -25.74 4.14
C GLY A 508 -14.44 -27.01 4.55
N PHE A 509 -13.12 -27.05 4.31
CA PHE A 509 -12.25 -28.14 4.74
C PHE A 509 -12.18 -28.30 6.26
N CYS A 510 -12.16 -27.20 7.02
CA CYS A 510 -12.25 -27.25 8.48
C CYS A 510 -13.55 -27.91 8.98
N TYR A 511 -14.69 -27.63 8.33
CA TYR A 511 -15.97 -28.28 8.65
C TYR A 511 -16.08 -29.71 8.12
N GLU A 512 -15.45 -30.02 6.96
CA GLU A 512 -15.38 -31.38 6.43
C GLU A 512 -14.63 -32.31 7.39
N GLU A 513 -13.52 -31.83 7.97
CA GLU A 513 -12.62 -32.67 8.78
C GLU A 513 -12.71 -32.46 10.30
N GLY A 514 -13.48 -31.48 10.78
CA GLY A 514 -13.57 -31.17 12.20
C GLY A 514 -12.32 -30.47 12.77
N LEU A 515 -11.58 -29.75 11.92
CA LEU A 515 -10.32 -29.11 12.29
C LEU A 515 -10.57 -27.76 12.96
N GLY A 516 -10.70 -27.79 14.29
CA GLY A 516 -10.97 -26.61 15.13
C GLY A 516 -12.46 -26.28 15.30
N VAL A 517 -13.34 -27.05 14.66
CA VAL A 517 -14.80 -26.99 14.74
C VAL A 517 -15.36 -28.41 14.85
N GLU A 518 -16.61 -28.53 15.24
CA GLU A 518 -17.36 -29.76 15.06
C GLU A 518 -17.51 -30.10 13.56
N LYS A 519 -17.34 -31.38 13.20
CA LYS A 519 -17.45 -31.87 11.82
C LYS A 519 -18.89 -31.73 11.33
N ASN A 520 -19.11 -30.93 10.29
CA ASN A 520 -20.44 -30.63 9.76
C ASN A 520 -20.40 -30.56 8.22
N ARG A 521 -20.95 -31.60 7.58
CA ARG A 521 -20.87 -31.78 6.12
C ARG A 521 -21.64 -30.71 5.33
N GLU A 522 -22.79 -30.28 5.83
CA GLU A 522 -23.64 -29.24 5.22
C GLU A 522 -22.91 -27.89 5.14
N LYS A 523 -22.26 -27.48 6.24
CA LYS A 523 -21.41 -26.28 6.30
C LYS A 523 -20.18 -26.42 5.42
N ALA A 524 -19.60 -27.62 5.29
CA ALA A 524 -18.50 -27.86 4.37
C ALA A 524 -18.92 -27.56 2.92
N VAL A 525 -20.02 -28.17 2.46
CA VAL A 525 -20.62 -27.92 1.14
C VAL A 525 -20.93 -26.43 0.95
N PHE A 526 -21.66 -25.79 1.86
CA PHE A 526 -22.04 -24.38 1.77
C PHE A 526 -20.84 -23.45 1.53
N TRP A 527 -19.70 -23.70 2.19
CA TRP A 527 -18.49 -22.91 1.99
C TRP A 527 -17.72 -23.30 0.72
N TYR A 528 -17.74 -24.57 0.31
CA TYR A 528 -17.23 -24.99 -0.98
C TYR A 528 -18.03 -24.42 -2.16
N GLU A 529 -19.36 -24.36 -2.08
CA GLU A 529 -20.22 -23.77 -3.10
C GLU A 529 -19.95 -22.28 -3.29
N LYS A 530 -19.88 -21.51 -2.21
CA LYS A 530 -19.52 -20.07 -2.27
C LYS A 530 -18.14 -19.81 -2.88
N SER A 531 -17.19 -20.72 -2.64
CA SER A 531 -15.84 -20.63 -3.20
C SER A 531 -15.79 -21.09 -4.67
N ALA A 532 -16.47 -22.17 -5.02
CA ALA A 532 -16.56 -22.71 -6.38
C ALA A 532 -17.31 -21.78 -7.33
N ALA A 533 -18.31 -21.03 -6.84
CA ALA A 533 -19.01 -19.97 -7.56
C ALA A 533 -18.08 -18.80 -7.93
N GLN A 534 -17.01 -18.56 -7.16
CA GLN A 534 -15.93 -17.62 -7.47
C GLN A 534 -14.80 -18.29 -8.29
N ASN A 535 -15.14 -19.33 -9.04
CA ASN A 535 -14.27 -20.14 -9.87
C ASN A 535 -13.07 -20.81 -9.16
N ASN A 536 -13.08 -20.98 -7.83
CA ASN A 536 -11.94 -21.58 -7.13
C ASN A 536 -11.78 -23.09 -7.46
N PRO A 537 -10.67 -23.53 -8.09
CA PRO A 537 -10.51 -24.92 -8.53
C PRO A 537 -10.38 -25.93 -7.38
N TRP A 538 -9.84 -25.52 -6.23
CA TRP A 538 -9.76 -26.39 -5.05
C TRP A 538 -11.15 -26.67 -4.50
N ALA A 539 -11.99 -25.63 -4.42
CA ALA A 539 -13.37 -25.77 -3.95
C ALA A 539 -14.25 -26.51 -4.95
N GLN A 540 -14.08 -26.28 -6.25
CA GLN A 540 -14.72 -27.08 -7.29
C GLN A 540 -14.33 -28.57 -7.14
N CYS A 541 -13.05 -28.88 -6.97
CA CYS A 541 -12.61 -30.26 -6.74
C CYS A 541 -13.18 -30.88 -5.44
N ASN A 542 -13.23 -30.12 -4.34
CA ASN A 542 -13.79 -30.57 -3.07
C ASN A 542 -15.31 -30.76 -3.13
N LEU A 543 -16.02 -29.86 -3.81
CA LEU A 543 -17.47 -29.96 -4.03
C LEU A 543 -17.83 -31.15 -4.93
N GLY A 544 -17.07 -31.37 -6.00
CA GLY A 544 -17.20 -32.57 -6.83
C GLY A 544 -16.94 -33.86 -6.04
N PHE A 545 -15.97 -33.83 -5.11
CA PHE A 545 -15.74 -34.91 -4.17
C PHE A 545 -16.91 -35.12 -3.19
N CYS A 546 -17.56 -34.06 -2.71
CA CYS A 546 -18.75 -34.15 -1.88
C CYS A 546 -19.92 -34.81 -2.62
N TYR A 547 -20.20 -34.38 -3.86
CA TYR A 547 -21.24 -34.95 -4.71
C TYR A 547 -20.96 -36.41 -5.12
N ALA A 548 -19.70 -36.84 -5.25
CA ALA A 548 -19.36 -38.23 -5.54
C ALA A 548 -19.47 -39.19 -4.33
N ASN A 549 -19.38 -38.68 -3.09
CA ASN A 549 -19.22 -39.49 -1.87
C ASN A 549 -20.28 -39.20 -0.78
N GLU A 550 -21.39 -38.56 -1.14
CA GLU A 550 -22.52 -38.24 -0.23
C GLU A 550 -22.11 -37.42 1.02
N ILE A 551 -21.22 -36.45 0.82
CA ILE A 551 -20.69 -35.61 1.91
C ILE A 551 -21.54 -34.34 2.04
N GLY A 552 -22.68 -34.44 2.74
CA GLY A 552 -23.55 -33.28 3.04
C GLY A 552 -24.47 -32.87 1.90
N VAL A 553 -24.43 -33.60 0.79
CA VAL A 553 -25.34 -33.54 -0.36
C VAL A 553 -25.65 -34.98 -0.79
N ALA A 554 -26.80 -35.19 -1.41
CA ALA A 554 -27.10 -36.47 -2.05
C ALA A 554 -26.08 -36.79 -3.16
N GLN A 555 -25.77 -38.07 -3.36
CA GLN A 555 -24.81 -38.48 -4.37
C GLN A 555 -25.30 -38.09 -5.79
N ASN A 556 -24.45 -37.40 -6.55
CA ASN A 556 -24.71 -37.02 -7.94
C ASN A 556 -23.41 -36.99 -8.74
N TYR A 557 -23.17 -38.04 -9.54
CA TYR A 557 -21.96 -38.15 -10.34
C TYR A 557 -21.90 -37.15 -11.51
N GLU A 558 -23.02 -36.68 -12.05
CA GLU A 558 -23.03 -35.68 -13.12
C GLU A 558 -22.55 -34.31 -12.61
N LEU A 559 -23.00 -33.91 -11.42
CA LEU A 559 -22.49 -32.73 -10.72
C LEU A 559 -21.03 -32.92 -10.29
N ALA A 560 -20.64 -34.12 -9.84
CA ALA A 560 -19.24 -34.42 -9.55
C ALA A 560 -18.35 -34.21 -10.79
N VAL A 561 -18.71 -34.82 -11.92
CA VAL A 561 -18.02 -34.65 -13.22
C VAL A 561 -18.00 -33.18 -13.64
N LYS A 562 -19.11 -32.45 -13.55
CA LYS A 562 -19.18 -31.01 -13.85
C LYS A 562 -18.13 -30.22 -13.05
N TYR A 563 -18.08 -30.38 -11.74
CA TYR A 563 -17.15 -29.64 -10.89
C TYR A 563 -15.69 -30.11 -11.04
N TYR A 564 -15.45 -31.41 -11.23
CA TYR A 564 -14.11 -31.90 -11.59
C TYR A 564 -13.65 -31.35 -12.94
N SER A 565 -14.54 -31.21 -13.93
CA SER A 565 -14.20 -30.67 -15.25
C SER A 565 -13.82 -29.19 -15.21
N LEU A 566 -14.56 -28.38 -14.44
CA LEU A 566 -14.23 -26.96 -14.20
C LEU A 566 -12.86 -26.80 -13.53
N ALA A 567 -12.55 -27.61 -12.53
CA ALA A 567 -11.24 -27.59 -11.87
C ALA A 567 -10.12 -28.15 -12.75
N ALA A 568 -10.37 -29.21 -13.52
CA ALA A 568 -9.41 -29.82 -14.44
C ALA A 568 -9.04 -28.88 -15.61
N ALA A 569 -9.98 -28.06 -16.08
CA ALA A 569 -9.73 -27.00 -17.06
C ALA A 569 -8.82 -25.88 -16.52
N GLN A 570 -8.80 -25.68 -15.19
CA GLN A 570 -7.85 -24.83 -14.48
C GLN A 570 -6.55 -25.58 -14.08
N ASN A 571 -6.26 -26.69 -14.75
CA ASN A 571 -5.13 -27.58 -14.51
C ASN A 571 -5.02 -28.17 -13.09
N HIS A 572 -6.13 -28.33 -12.36
CA HIS A 572 -6.09 -28.86 -10.99
C HIS A 572 -5.88 -30.38 -10.95
N ALA A 573 -4.67 -30.85 -10.64
CA ALA A 573 -4.25 -32.25 -10.72
C ALA A 573 -5.17 -33.26 -10.00
N ARG A 574 -5.67 -32.98 -8.78
CA ARG A 574 -6.62 -33.87 -8.08
C ARG A 574 -7.98 -33.96 -8.79
N ALA A 575 -8.38 -32.91 -9.52
CA ALA A 575 -9.63 -32.92 -10.28
C ALA A 575 -9.47 -33.68 -11.60
N GLN A 576 -8.30 -33.57 -12.26
CA GLN A 576 -7.95 -34.39 -13.41
C GLN A 576 -7.96 -35.88 -13.02
N ASP A 577 -7.31 -36.26 -11.91
CA ASP A 577 -7.36 -37.62 -11.37
C ASP A 577 -8.79 -38.13 -11.17
N LYS A 578 -9.65 -37.36 -10.49
CA LYS A 578 -11.03 -37.79 -10.20
C LYS A 578 -11.93 -37.81 -11.44
N LEU A 579 -11.73 -36.90 -12.40
CA LEU A 579 -12.38 -36.95 -13.71
C LEU A 579 -11.93 -38.19 -14.50
N GLY A 580 -10.64 -38.55 -14.43
CA GLY A 580 -10.11 -39.78 -15.00
C GLY A 580 -10.76 -41.04 -14.40
N VAL A 581 -10.96 -41.09 -13.08
CA VAL A 581 -11.70 -42.17 -12.42
C VAL A 581 -13.15 -42.24 -12.92
N CYS A 582 -13.86 -41.11 -12.99
CA CYS A 582 -15.23 -41.07 -13.53
C CYS A 582 -15.31 -41.56 -14.98
N LEU A 583 -14.38 -41.15 -15.84
CA LEU A 583 -14.28 -41.59 -17.24
C LEU A 583 -13.92 -43.08 -17.38
N GLN A 584 -13.04 -43.60 -16.52
CA GLN A 584 -12.67 -45.02 -16.52
C GLN A 584 -13.85 -45.92 -16.08
N LEU A 585 -14.70 -45.43 -15.18
CA LEU A 585 -15.83 -46.18 -14.59
C LEU A 585 -17.19 -45.91 -15.26
N GLY A 586 -17.31 -44.89 -16.11
CA GLY A 586 -18.60 -44.46 -16.68
C GLY A 586 -19.54 -43.80 -15.66
N GLN A 587 -18.99 -43.16 -14.62
CA GLN A 587 -19.76 -42.58 -13.52
C GLN A 587 -20.09 -41.11 -13.80
N GLY A 588 -21.37 -40.80 -14.11
CA GLY A 588 -21.83 -39.44 -14.40
C GLY A 588 -21.37 -38.87 -15.76
N ILE A 589 -20.73 -39.70 -16.57
CA ILE A 589 -20.25 -39.42 -17.92
C ILE A 589 -20.12 -40.75 -18.68
N ALA A 590 -20.19 -40.72 -20.01
CA ALA A 590 -19.92 -41.89 -20.83
C ALA A 590 -18.51 -42.43 -20.56
N GLN A 591 -18.35 -43.76 -20.56
CA GLN A 591 -17.06 -44.40 -20.29
C GLN A 591 -16.07 -44.12 -21.43
N ASP A 592 -14.93 -43.52 -21.12
CA ASP A 592 -13.79 -43.36 -22.03
C ASP A 592 -12.48 -43.63 -21.29
N VAL A 593 -12.04 -44.88 -21.35
CA VAL A 593 -10.78 -45.33 -20.76
C VAL A 593 -9.55 -44.69 -21.43
N LYS A 594 -9.63 -44.24 -22.69
CA LYS A 594 -8.51 -43.58 -23.39
C LYS A 594 -8.34 -42.15 -22.89
N MET A 595 -9.45 -41.44 -22.69
CA MET A 595 -9.44 -40.10 -22.09
C MET A 595 -9.11 -40.14 -20.59
N ALA A 596 -9.51 -41.20 -19.87
CA ALA A 596 -9.09 -41.43 -18.49
C ALA A 596 -7.56 -41.49 -18.35
N VAL A 597 -6.86 -42.28 -19.18
CA VAL A 597 -5.38 -42.35 -19.18
C VAL A 597 -4.73 -40.99 -19.44
N ARG A 598 -5.31 -40.16 -20.33
CA ARG A 598 -4.83 -38.79 -20.56
C ARG A 598 -4.92 -37.92 -19.30
N TYR A 599 -6.05 -37.98 -18.58
CA TYR A 599 -6.20 -37.23 -17.33
C TYR A 599 -5.34 -37.76 -16.18
N PHE A 600 -5.15 -39.08 -16.07
CA PHE A 600 -4.19 -39.65 -15.11
C PHE A 600 -2.75 -39.20 -15.41
N ARG A 601 -2.37 -39.12 -16.69
CA ARG A 601 -1.06 -38.60 -17.12
C ARG A 601 -0.85 -37.14 -16.75
N LEU A 602 -1.81 -36.26 -17.07
CA LEU A 602 -1.77 -34.84 -16.66
C LEU A 602 -1.65 -34.65 -15.14
N ALA A 603 -2.32 -35.50 -14.35
CA ALA A 603 -2.20 -35.48 -12.89
C ALA A 603 -0.86 -36.04 -12.39
N ALA A 604 -0.36 -37.13 -12.99
CA ALA A 604 0.88 -37.79 -12.63
C ALA A 604 2.13 -36.92 -12.89
N GLU A 605 2.15 -36.22 -14.02
CA GLU A 605 3.20 -35.28 -14.43
C GLU A 605 3.29 -34.06 -13.49
N GLN A 606 2.17 -33.66 -12.88
CA GLN A 606 2.13 -32.65 -11.81
C GLN A 606 2.47 -33.21 -10.41
N GLY A 607 2.93 -34.45 -10.31
CA GLY A 607 3.29 -35.08 -9.04
C GLY A 607 2.11 -35.58 -8.20
N HIS A 608 0.89 -35.65 -8.74
CA HIS A 608 -0.26 -36.07 -7.94
C HIS A 608 -0.27 -37.58 -7.71
N LEU A 609 -0.07 -37.98 -6.45
CA LEU A 609 0.14 -39.36 -6.00
C LEU A 609 -0.90 -40.37 -6.54
N ALA A 610 -2.19 -40.01 -6.50
CA ALA A 610 -3.25 -40.89 -7.01
C ALA A 610 -3.21 -41.01 -8.54
N GLY A 611 -2.89 -39.93 -9.26
CA GLY A 611 -2.74 -39.93 -10.71
C GLY A 611 -1.57 -40.80 -11.17
N GLN A 612 -0.44 -40.76 -10.44
CA GLN A 612 0.71 -41.64 -10.68
C GLN A 612 0.32 -43.11 -10.49
N TYR A 613 -0.40 -43.45 -9.41
CA TYR A 613 -0.90 -44.80 -9.18
C TYR A 613 -1.89 -45.27 -10.25
N HIS A 614 -2.89 -44.45 -10.61
CA HIS A 614 -3.90 -44.80 -11.61
C HIS A 614 -3.30 -44.95 -13.01
N LEU A 615 -2.36 -44.07 -13.40
CA LEU A 615 -1.60 -44.20 -14.65
C LEU A 615 -0.79 -45.50 -14.67
N ALA A 616 -0.02 -45.78 -13.61
CA ALA A 616 0.77 -47.00 -13.50
C ALA A 616 -0.09 -48.27 -13.60
N ASN A 617 -1.22 -48.29 -12.88
CA ASN A 617 -2.21 -49.36 -12.93
C ASN A 617 -2.88 -49.50 -14.32
N ALA A 618 -3.04 -48.41 -15.08
CA ALA A 618 -3.56 -48.48 -16.44
C ALA A 618 -2.53 -49.04 -17.43
N LEU A 619 -1.27 -48.60 -17.33
CA LEU A 619 -0.13 -49.08 -18.13
C LEU A 619 0.22 -50.54 -17.82
N GLU A 620 0.07 -50.99 -16.56
CA GLU A 620 0.22 -52.39 -16.12
C GLU A 620 -0.79 -53.32 -16.82
N LYS A 621 -2.01 -52.83 -17.07
CA LYS A 621 -3.19 -53.65 -17.43
C LYS A 621 -3.74 -53.39 -18.82
N GLY A 622 -3.19 -52.43 -19.57
CA GLY A 622 -3.70 -52.03 -20.88
C GLY A 622 -5.08 -51.33 -20.83
N LEU A 623 -5.39 -50.61 -19.73
CA LEU A 623 -6.70 -49.99 -19.53
C LEU A 623 -6.80 -48.68 -20.33
N GLY A 624 -7.14 -48.78 -21.61
CA GLY A 624 -7.24 -47.63 -22.53
C GLY A 624 -5.92 -47.22 -23.19
N CYS A 625 -4.87 -48.01 -23.01
CA CYS A 625 -3.56 -47.85 -23.64
C CYS A 625 -2.95 -49.24 -23.92
N GLU A 626 -1.84 -49.29 -24.66
CA GLU A 626 -1.04 -50.51 -24.77
C GLU A 626 -0.29 -50.77 -23.45
N VAL A 627 -0.05 -52.05 -23.15
CA VAL A 627 0.64 -52.50 -21.92
C VAL A 627 2.10 -52.06 -21.98
N GLN A 628 2.54 -51.28 -20.99
CA GLN A 628 3.87 -50.68 -20.93
C GLN A 628 4.45 -50.87 -19.53
N LEU A 629 5.00 -52.07 -19.28
CA LEU A 629 5.43 -52.49 -17.95
C LEU A 629 6.60 -51.67 -17.39
N GLU A 630 7.48 -51.16 -18.26
CA GLU A 630 8.58 -50.26 -17.87
C GLU A 630 8.05 -48.91 -17.38
N GLU A 631 7.19 -48.25 -18.16
CA GLU A 631 6.59 -46.97 -17.75
C GLU A 631 5.68 -47.14 -16.52
N ALA A 632 4.93 -48.24 -16.45
CA ALA A 632 4.15 -48.61 -15.26
C ALA A 632 5.03 -48.74 -14.01
N SER A 633 6.18 -49.42 -14.13
CA SER A 633 7.13 -49.61 -13.02
C SER A 633 7.73 -48.27 -12.55
N MET A 634 8.14 -47.41 -13.48
CA MET A 634 8.61 -46.05 -13.17
C MET A 634 7.54 -45.22 -12.43
N TRP A 635 6.27 -45.27 -12.85
CA TRP A 635 5.21 -44.52 -12.18
C TRP A 635 4.80 -45.13 -10.83
N PHE A 636 4.85 -46.45 -10.68
CA PHE A 636 4.70 -47.10 -9.37
C PHE A 636 5.86 -46.75 -8.43
N GLU A 637 7.10 -46.70 -8.91
CA GLU A 637 8.27 -46.27 -8.12
C GLU A 637 8.13 -44.83 -7.64
N ARG A 638 7.81 -43.89 -8.55
CA ARG A 638 7.55 -42.48 -8.21
C ARG A 638 6.46 -42.34 -7.14
N ALA A 639 5.37 -43.10 -7.27
CA ALA A 639 4.31 -43.09 -6.28
C ALA A 639 4.72 -43.75 -4.95
N ALA A 640 5.48 -44.84 -4.98
CA ALA A 640 5.98 -45.54 -3.79
C ALA A 640 6.97 -44.67 -2.99
N ALA A 641 7.89 -43.98 -3.67
CA ALA A 641 8.82 -43.02 -3.06
C ALA A 641 8.10 -41.85 -2.37
N ASN A 642 6.91 -41.48 -2.85
CA ASN A 642 6.02 -40.49 -2.24
C ASN A 642 4.99 -41.12 -1.26
N GLY A 643 5.24 -42.33 -0.77
CA GLY A 643 4.47 -42.98 0.30
C GLY A 643 3.26 -43.81 -0.14
N CYS A 644 3.03 -44.02 -1.44
CA CYS A 644 1.93 -44.86 -1.91
C CYS A 644 2.22 -46.36 -1.69
N ARG A 645 1.74 -46.90 -0.55
CA ARG A 645 1.90 -48.31 -0.17
C ARG A 645 1.39 -49.28 -1.26
N THR A 646 0.24 -49.02 -1.87
CA THR A 646 -0.31 -49.87 -2.95
C THR A 646 0.55 -49.87 -4.21
N SER A 647 1.26 -48.77 -4.50
CA SER A 647 2.27 -48.72 -5.56
C SER A 647 3.51 -49.52 -5.20
N HIS A 648 3.96 -49.45 -3.95
CA HIS A 648 5.11 -50.25 -3.47
C HIS A 648 4.82 -51.76 -3.57
N GLU A 649 3.65 -52.20 -3.09
CA GLU A 649 3.21 -53.59 -3.17
C GLU A 649 2.93 -54.07 -4.61
N ARG A 650 2.62 -53.16 -5.55
CA ARG A 650 2.52 -53.45 -7.00
C ARG A 650 3.89 -53.57 -7.65
N LEU A 651 4.80 -52.62 -7.39
CA LEU A 651 6.16 -52.62 -7.90
C LEU A 651 6.91 -53.88 -7.48
N GLN A 652 6.82 -54.30 -6.20
CA GLN A 652 7.39 -55.55 -5.73
C GLN A 652 6.91 -56.77 -6.55
N ARG A 653 5.62 -56.83 -6.89
CA ARG A 653 5.06 -57.94 -7.69
C ARG A 653 5.51 -57.90 -9.15
N LEU A 654 5.63 -56.72 -9.76
CA LEU A 654 6.15 -56.57 -11.12
C LEU A 654 7.63 -56.94 -11.22
N LEU A 655 8.45 -56.48 -10.27
CA LEU A 655 9.87 -56.84 -10.19
C LEU A 655 10.06 -58.34 -9.91
N ALA A 656 9.33 -58.90 -8.94
CA ALA A 656 9.38 -60.34 -8.65
C ALA A 656 8.92 -61.19 -9.85
N ARG A 657 7.87 -60.75 -10.57
CA ARG A 657 7.42 -61.41 -11.80
C ARG A 657 8.49 -61.36 -12.89
N SER A 658 9.11 -60.21 -13.12
CA SER A 658 10.23 -60.07 -14.06
C SER A 658 11.40 -61.01 -13.71
N CYS A 659 11.78 -61.10 -12.42
CA CYS A 659 12.83 -62.03 -11.99
C CYS A 659 12.44 -63.51 -12.15
N LEU A 660 11.16 -63.87 -12.01
CA LEU A 660 10.68 -65.24 -12.21
C LEU A 660 10.55 -65.61 -13.70
N GLU A 661 10.03 -64.72 -14.54
CA GLU A 661 9.90 -64.95 -15.98
C GLU A 661 11.28 -65.04 -16.67
N ASN A 662 12.24 -64.18 -16.29
CA ASN A 662 13.64 -64.31 -16.73
C ASN A 662 14.39 -65.50 -16.08
N GLY A 663 13.90 -66.04 -14.96
CA GLY A 663 14.47 -67.24 -14.33
C GLY A 663 13.98 -68.55 -14.97
N LEU A 664 12.74 -68.55 -15.48
CA LEU A 664 12.08 -69.74 -16.04
C LEU A 664 12.59 -70.14 -17.44
N GLU A 665 13.40 -69.32 -18.12
CA GLU A 665 14.19 -69.78 -19.26
C GLU A 665 15.29 -70.80 -18.88
N THR A 666 15.46 -71.11 -17.58
CA THR A 666 16.48 -72.04 -17.07
C THR A 666 15.96 -73.13 -16.10
N SER A 667 14.79 -73.74 -16.32
CA SER A 667 14.54 -75.16 -15.94
C SER A 667 13.20 -75.70 -16.48
N ASP A 668 13.09 -77.04 -16.52
CA ASP A 668 12.04 -77.77 -17.24
C ASP A 668 10.96 -78.41 -16.34
N SER A 669 9.71 -78.42 -16.82
CA SER A 669 8.55 -79.23 -16.41
C SER A 669 7.93 -79.06 -15.00
N GLY A 670 6.59 -79.14 -14.91
CA GLY A 670 5.90 -79.63 -13.70
C GLY A 670 4.77 -78.79 -13.07
N LEU A 671 3.51 -79.16 -13.38
CA LEU A 671 2.31 -79.15 -12.52
C LEU A 671 2.31 -78.37 -11.17
N PHE A 672 1.40 -77.40 -10.99
CA PHE A 672 0.14 -77.61 -10.23
C PHE A 672 -0.84 -76.40 -10.28
N LEU A 673 -2.13 -76.64 -9.99
CA LEU A 673 -3.14 -75.60 -9.74
C LEU A 673 -3.14 -75.16 -8.26
N GLY A 674 -3.43 -73.89 -7.97
CA GLY A 674 -3.59 -73.37 -6.60
C GLY A 674 -4.57 -72.19 -6.53
N ALA A 675 -5.60 -72.30 -5.69
CA ALA A 675 -6.78 -71.41 -5.67
C ALA A 675 -6.51 -69.95 -5.26
N ILE A 676 -7.33 -69.03 -5.78
CA ILE A 676 -7.46 -67.67 -5.27
C ILE A 676 -8.20 -67.71 -3.92
N GLY A 677 -7.60 -67.11 -2.88
CA GLY A 677 -8.20 -66.95 -1.55
C GLY A 677 -8.31 -65.48 -1.13
N HIS A 678 -9.38 -65.11 -0.42
CA HIS A 678 -9.61 -63.74 0.05
C HIS A 678 -8.64 -63.33 1.17
N CYS A 679 -8.27 -62.04 1.21
CA CYS A 679 -8.66 -61.16 2.32
C CYS A 679 -8.34 -59.67 2.07
N ALA A 680 -9.18 -58.82 2.65
CA ALA A 680 -8.89 -57.42 3.02
C ALA A 680 -8.53 -57.39 4.54
N PRO A 681 -8.25 -56.25 5.23
CA PRO A 681 -8.51 -54.86 4.84
C PRO A 681 -7.39 -53.84 5.16
N ALA A 682 -7.71 -52.58 4.87
CA ALA A 682 -7.29 -51.30 5.46
C ALA A 682 -6.20 -51.23 6.55
N ALA A 683 -5.25 -50.32 6.33
CA ALA A 683 -4.79 -49.31 7.29
C ALA A 683 -4.40 -48.04 6.51
#